data_AF-A0A8B6FL69-F1
#
_entry.id   AF-A0A8B6FL69-F1
#
_cell.length_a   1.000
_cell.length_b   1.000
_cell.length_c   1.000
_cell.angle_alpha   90.00
_cell.angle_beta   90.00
_cell.angle_gamma   90.00
#
_symmetry.space_group_name_H-M   'P 1'
#
loop_
_entity.id
_entity.type
_entity.pdbx_description
1 polymer ?
#
loop_
_entity_poly.entity_id
_entity_poly.type
_entity_poly.pdbx_seq_one_letter_code
_entity_poly.pdbx_strand_id
1 'polypeptide(L)'
;MSEFKLHHHVSELMNLLGVRSTDTVGAEVYTEMLQKNTTPYITTQVSAHQAKRKIAESSTTPIEFLAKYDELKGKKILELRSTGAEGKTVEVKLGTMRNFHTILKSFQRVSKKGLVIGGGVCVIAYVYPKLKRQNQVAVVSAATMDADKKYAWSPLPTREDMLKSLETEEYDVLVIGGGATGTGVALDATSRGLKTAMVEKYDFSSGTSSRSTKLIHGGVRYLQKAVFNLDLEQYRMVKEALTERANLIEIAPHLAYPFPIMLPIYKYWQIPYFWAGIKMYDFVAGKQKLKSSYYLSKKKALEKFPMLKKEALKGALVYYDGQHDDARMNIAIAISTARMGGSVANYIEVLELHKSKDENGKEVVSGARVKDRITDKEFNIKAKCIINATGPYTDHIRLMGNKDDQKICQPSQGVHIVLPDYYSPEDMGLLDPDTSDGRVIFFLPWQKVTLAGTTDVACEVTDKPSPSENEIQFILSEVRNYLHQDVDGGKWTTYRHMAEETVDKAIDVCNLKTTSGCRTKGLMLDGAHGWSPTLFIRLVQDFGLENEVAKHLASTYGDKAFKVAKLATLTGKRWPVSGKRLHEEFPYLEAEVRYAVREYACRAVDILARRTRLAFCNVHAAEEALPRIIEIMTEELKWSKSRQQAEMEHAKQFLRREMGLDLGAGTSSVPINFTKDEINMYVKRFKSLDYENKGFITVNDLRRYFKKIGERVTEDQLHDILNEVDLNKNAQVDIGEFLQLMSALKSGNVSNSRFAKAVLKSSELDRIPVERSGGGV
;
A
#
# COMPACT_ATOMS: atom_id res chain seq x y z
N MET A 1 26.97 -21.53 39.56
CA MET A 1 26.04 -22.49 40.22
C MET A 1 24.70 -22.53 39.47
N SER A 2 24.74 -22.66 38.13
CA SER A 2 23.63 -22.31 37.24
C SER A 2 23.48 -23.22 36.01
N GLU A 3 24.17 -24.37 35.99
CA GLU A 3 24.09 -25.36 34.90
C GLU A 3 23.57 -26.73 35.37
N PHE A 4 23.73 -27.05 36.66
CA PHE A 4 23.39 -28.37 37.23
C PHE A 4 21.88 -28.70 37.30
N LYS A 5 20.97 -27.74 37.05
CA LYS A 5 19.52 -27.99 37.05
C LYS A 5 18.93 -28.36 35.68
N LEU A 6 19.63 -28.10 34.58
CA LEU A 6 19.11 -28.42 33.24
C LEU A 6 19.28 -29.91 32.88
N HIS A 7 20.38 -30.53 33.35
CA HIS A 7 20.71 -31.93 33.05
C HIS A 7 19.71 -32.95 33.63
N HIS A 8 19.10 -32.65 34.78
CA HIS A 8 18.24 -33.60 35.49
C HIS A 8 16.88 -33.82 34.80
N HIS A 9 16.28 -32.77 34.23
CA HIS A 9 15.01 -32.89 33.51
C HIS A 9 15.14 -33.57 32.14
N VAL A 10 16.29 -33.48 31.48
CA VAL A 10 16.53 -34.19 30.21
C VAL A 10 16.58 -35.71 30.41
N SER A 11 17.13 -36.17 31.55
CA SER A 11 17.21 -37.59 31.88
C SER A 11 15.83 -38.21 32.18
N GLU A 12 14.96 -37.50 32.90
CA GLU A 12 13.57 -37.92 33.13
C GLU A 12 12.76 -37.97 31.82
N LEU A 13 12.95 -36.99 30.92
CA LEU A 13 12.27 -36.96 29.62
C LEU A 13 12.65 -38.16 28.75
N MET A 14 13.93 -38.57 28.76
CA MET A 14 14.40 -39.73 27.99
C MET A 14 13.86 -41.06 28.54
N ASN A 15 13.73 -41.20 29.87
CA ASN A 15 13.11 -42.39 30.48
C ASN A 15 11.60 -42.47 30.21
N LEU A 16 10.88 -41.34 30.19
CA LEU A 16 9.46 -41.26 29.80
C LEU A 16 9.21 -41.64 28.33
N LEU A 17 10.22 -41.51 27.46
CA LEU A 17 10.13 -41.80 26.03
C LEU A 17 10.64 -43.20 25.63
N GLY A 18 11.15 -43.99 26.57
CA GLY A 18 11.44 -45.42 26.37
C GLY A 18 12.56 -45.74 25.36
N VAL A 19 13.46 -44.79 25.09
CA VAL A 19 14.53 -44.96 24.09
C VAL A 19 15.69 -45.75 24.72
N ARG A 20 15.88 -47.01 24.29
CA ARG A 20 17.07 -47.81 24.64
C ARG A 20 18.26 -47.46 23.75
N SER A 21 19.44 -47.45 24.37
CA SER A 21 20.71 -47.06 23.78
C SER A 21 21.33 -48.14 22.88
N THR A 22 21.54 -47.81 21.61
CA THR A 22 22.72 -48.22 20.81
C THR A 22 23.06 -47.09 19.84
N ASP A 23 24.35 -46.94 19.51
CA ASP A 23 24.91 -46.02 18.50
C ASP A 23 25.06 -44.55 18.89
N THR A 24 25.92 -44.31 19.88
CA THR A 24 26.53 -43.00 20.19
C THR A 24 27.70 -42.66 19.24
N VAL A 25 27.46 -41.85 18.21
CA VAL A 25 28.50 -41.03 17.56
C VAL A 25 27.87 -39.69 17.16
N GLY A 26 28.28 -38.57 17.78
CA GLY A 26 27.74 -37.25 17.44
C GLY A 26 27.72 -36.17 18.53
N ALA A 27 28.31 -36.40 19.71
CA ALA A 27 28.28 -35.45 20.83
C ALA A 27 29.57 -34.63 21.03
N GLU A 28 30.69 -34.96 20.37
CA GLU A 28 31.99 -34.33 20.64
C GLU A 28 32.32 -33.13 19.73
N VAL A 29 31.69 -33.02 18.56
CA VAL A 29 32.01 -31.96 17.55
C VAL A 29 31.45 -30.59 17.95
N TYR A 30 30.43 -30.53 18.81
CA TYR A 30 29.79 -29.25 19.18
C TYR A 30 30.50 -28.48 20.30
N THR A 31 31.37 -29.15 21.07
CA THR A 31 32.02 -28.56 22.25
C THR A 31 33.33 -27.85 21.88
N GLU A 32 34.07 -28.33 20.87
CA GLU A 32 35.32 -27.67 20.41
C GLU A 32 35.09 -26.35 19.67
N MET A 33 33.99 -26.21 18.94
CA MET A 33 33.70 -24.98 18.15
C MET A 33 33.38 -23.74 19.01
N LEU A 34 33.04 -23.91 20.29
CA LEU A 34 32.67 -22.81 21.18
C LEU A 34 33.84 -22.25 22.02
N GLN A 35 35.02 -22.88 21.99
CA GLN A 35 36.14 -22.52 22.89
C GLN A 35 37.26 -21.66 22.27
N LYS A 36 37.22 -21.32 20.97
CA LYS A 36 38.29 -20.54 20.32
C LYS A 36 37.79 -19.26 19.65
N ASN A 37 37.77 -18.18 20.42
CA ASN A 37 37.68 -16.81 19.93
C ASN A 37 38.95 -16.42 19.15
N THR A 38 38.87 -16.34 17.82
CA THR A 38 39.83 -15.55 17.01
C THR A 38 39.27 -15.27 15.61
N THR A 39 39.06 -14.00 15.29
CA THR A 39 39.10 -13.47 13.91
C THR A 39 40.51 -12.91 13.69
N PRO A 40 41.13 -13.08 12.50
CA PRO A 40 40.87 -12.11 11.44
C PRO A 40 40.81 -12.70 10.01
N TYR A 41 40.48 -11.84 9.06
CA TYR A 41 40.38 -12.08 7.62
C TYR A 41 41.63 -12.70 6.97
N ILE A 42 41.44 -13.57 5.96
CA ILE A 42 42.08 -13.49 4.63
C ILE A 42 41.15 -14.12 3.59
N THR A 43 41.17 -13.57 2.38
CA THR A 43 40.29 -13.90 1.25
C THR A 43 40.72 -15.13 0.45
N THR A 44 39.75 -15.92 -0.03
CA THR A 44 39.88 -16.60 -1.32
C THR A 44 38.52 -16.77 -1.98
N GLN A 45 38.33 -16.18 -3.16
CA GLN A 45 37.11 -16.32 -3.94
C GLN A 45 37.14 -17.63 -4.74
N VAL A 46 36.24 -18.56 -4.45
CA VAL A 46 35.77 -19.56 -5.43
C VAL A 46 34.25 -19.56 -5.37
N SER A 47 33.60 -19.01 -6.39
CA SER A 47 32.15 -18.81 -6.37
C SER A 47 31.40 -20.12 -6.66
N ALA A 48 30.22 -20.27 -6.06
CA ALA A 48 29.28 -21.37 -6.30
C ALA A 48 28.81 -21.51 -7.77
N HIS A 49 29.27 -20.61 -8.66
CA HIS A 49 28.99 -20.65 -10.08
C HIS A 49 29.72 -21.78 -10.82
N GLN A 50 30.95 -22.13 -10.38
CA GLN A 50 31.72 -23.24 -10.99
C GLN A 50 31.14 -24.62 -10.62
N ALA A 51 30.59 -24.78 -9.41
CA ALA A 51 29.92 -26.00 -8.98
C ALA A 51 28.65 -26.28 -9.80
N LYS A 52 27.85 -25.24 -10.10
CA LYS A 52 26.65 -25.37 -10.96
C LYS A 52 26.99 -25.76 -12.40
N ARG A 53 28.15 -25.35 -12.92
CA ARG A 53 28.56 -25.64 -14.31
C ARG A 53 28.90 -27.12 -14.51
N LYS A 54 29.64 -27.74 -13.57
CA LYS A 54 29.97 -29.18 -13.61
C LYS A 54 28.76 -30.12 -13.49
N ILE A 55 27.68 -29.70 -12.82
CA ILE A 55 26.45 -30.50 -12.71
C ILE A 55 25.59 -30.42 -13.98
N ALA A 56 25.72 -29.35 -14.78
CA ALA A 56 25.04 -29.20 -16.06
C ALA A 56 25.70 -30.00 -17.21
N GLU A 57 26.92 -30.49 -17.01
CA GLU A 57 27.70 -31.24 -18.01
C GLU A 57 27.52 -32.76 -17.92
N SER A 58 26.85 -33.29 -16.87
CA SER A 58 26.49 -34.71 -16.80
C SER A 58 25.14 -34.97 -17.48
N SER A 59 25.20 -35.43 -18.72
CA SER A 59 24.03 -35.81 -19.53
C SER A 59 23.31 -37.04 -18.97
N THR A 60 22.02 -36.89 -18.62
CA THR A 60 21.09 -38.02 -18.43
C THR A 60 19.67 -37.50 -18.66
N THR A 61 18.90 -38.13 -19.53
CA THR A 61 17.61 -37.56 -19.96
C THR A 61 16.43 -38.06 -19.12
N PRO A 62 15.30 -37.32 -19.02
CA PRO A 62 14.17 -37.69 -18.15
C PRO A 62 13.51 -39.05 -18.48
N ILE A 63 13.76 -39.61 -19.66
CA ILE A 63 13.19 -40.88 -20.13
C ILE A 63 13.87 -42.08 -19.42
N GLU A 64 15.17 -42.01 -19.17
CA GLU A 64 15.93 -43.09 -18.50
C GLU A 64 15.58 -43.22 -17.01
N PHE A 65 15.15 -42.12 -16.37
CA PHE A 65 14.69 -42.14 -14.99
C PHE A 65 13.35 -42.88 -14.82
N LEU A 66 12.47 -42.82 -15.83
CA LEU A 66 11.19 -43.53 -15.81
C LEU A 66 11.35 -45.02 -16.10
N ALA A 67 12.25 -45.42 -16.99
CA ALA A 67 12.57 -46.82 -17.25
C ALA A 67 13.08 -47.53 -15.97
N LYS A 68 13.93 -46.86 -15.18
CA LYS A 68 14.46 -47.40 -13.91
C LYS A 68 13.42 -47.49 -12.78
N TYR A 69 12.29 -46.78 -12.89
CA TYR A 69 11.25 -46.78 -11.86
C TYR A 69 10.40 -48.06 -11.89
N ASP A 70 10.08 -48.59 -13.08
CA ASP A 70 9.36 -49.85 -13.20
C ASP A 70 10.22 -51.08 -12.85
N GLU A 71 11.54 -51.01 -13.08
CA GLU A 71 12.50 -52.05 -12.66
C GLU A 71 12.67 -52.15 -11.12
N LEU A 72 12.28 -51.11 -10.38
CA LEU A 72 12.39 -51.03 -8.92
C LEU A 72 11.10 -51.37 -8.16
N LYS A 73 10.00 -51.71 -8.84
CA LYS A 73 8.78 -52.23 -8.21
C LYS A 73 9.03 -53.61 -7.59
N GLY A 74 9.25 -53.64 -6.27
CA GLY A 74 9.20 -54.87 -5.46
C GLY A 74 10.40 -55.13 -4.55
N LYS A 75 11.51 -54.39 -4.69
CA LYS A 75 12.68 -54.53 -3.79
C LYS A 75 12.47 -53.75 -2.49
N LYS A 76 12.67 -54.42 -1.35
CA LYS A 76 12.36 -53.88 0.00
C LYS A 76 13.46 -53.05 0.66
N ILE A 77 14.66 -53.01 0.07
CA ILE A 77 15.82 -52.26 0.56
C ILE A 77 16.55 -51.67 -0.65
N LEU A 78 16.96 -50.41 -0.54
CA LEU A 78 17.81 -49.70 -1.50
C LEU A 78 19.19 -49.54 -0.85
N GLU A 79 20.20 -50.24 -1.38
CA GLU A 79 21.60 -50.01 -1.01
C GLU A 79 22.27 -49.19 -2.11
N LEU A 80 22.84 -48.05 -1.74
CA LEU A 80 23.64 -47.20 -2.62
C LEU A 80 25.06 -47.12 -2.04
N ARG A 81 26.03 -47.53 -2.86
CA ARG A 81 27.46 -47.35 -2.59
C ARG A 81 27.99 -46.25 -3.48
N SER A 82 28.78 -45.35 -2.91
CA SER A 82 29.53 -44.33 -3.63
C SER A 82 30.95 -44.26 -3.08
N THR A 83 31.92 -44.10 -3.99
CA THR A 83 33.35 -44.12 -3.66
C THR A 83 33.92 -42.75 -4.00
N GLY A 84 34.41 -42.02 -2.99
CA GLY A 84 35.05 -40.72 -3.19
C GLY A 84 36.47 -40.84 -3.76
N ALA A 85 36.99 -39.74 -4.31
CA ALA A 85 38.32 -39.69 -4.95
C ALA A 85 39.52 -39.95 -4.01
N GLU A 86 39.29 -40.09 -2.70
CA GLU A 86 40.29 -40.47 -1.68
C GLU A 86 40.09 -41.89 -1.14
N GLY A 87 39.37 -42.76 -1.87
CA GLY A 87 39.31 -44.20 -1.60
C GLY A 87 38.45 -44.65 -0.41
N LYS A 88 37.83 -43.72 0.33
CA LYS A 88 36.87 -44.05 1.40
C LYS A 88 35.46 -44.28 0.82
N THR A 89 34.91 -45.45 1.09
CA THR A 89 33.54 -45.84 0.73
C THR A 89 32.59 -45.48 1.87
N VAL A 90 31.47 -44.82 1.57
CA VAL A 90 30.40 -44.56 2.53
C VAL A 90 29.17 -45.38 2.11
N GLU A 91 28.64 -46.17 3.04
CA GLU A 91 27.46 -47.03 2.82
C GLU A 91 26.27 -46.44 3.59
N VAL A 92 25.17 -46.18 2.89
CA VAL A 92 23.98 -45.52 3.48
C VAL A 92 22.78 -46.46 3.37
N LYS A 93 22.21 -46.84 4.52
CA LYS A 93 20.98 -47.63 4.63
C LYS A 93 19.82 -46.73 5.06
N LEU A 94 18.80 -46.60 4.21
CA LEU A 94 17.60 -45.78 4.49
C LEU A 94 16.51 -46.61 5.18
N GLY A 95 16.16 -46.24 6.41
CA GLY A 95 15.09 -46.87 7.20
C GLY A 95 13.67 -46.43 6.78
N THR A 96 12.71 -47.35 6.89
CA THR A 96 11.32 -47.12 6.46
C THR A 96 10.52 -46.18 7.36
N MET A 97 10.03 -45.07 6.82
CA MET A 97 9.02 -44.20 7.45
C MET A 97 7.61 -44.83 7.41
N ARG A 98 7.20 -45.46 8.52
CA ARG A 98 5.78 -45.80 8.77
C ARG A 98 5.08 -44.59 9.40
N ASN A 99 4.22 -43.90 8.65
CA ASN A 99 2.91 -43.36 9.10
C ASN A 99 2.23 -42.46 8.05
N PHE A 100 1.79 -43.07 6.94
CA PHE A 100 0.82 -42.45 6.01
C PHE A 100 -0.43 -43.32 5.77
N HIS A 101 -0.55 -44.43 6.50
CA HIS A 101 -1.46 -45.53 6.19
C HIS A 101 -2.70 -45.59 7.11
N THR A 102 -2.80 -44.68 8.09
CA THR A 102 -3.86 -44.67 9.10
C THR A 102 -5.03 -43.74 8.75
N ILE A 103 -4.78 -42.67 7.97
CA ILE A 103 -5.81 -41.69 7.62
C ILE A 103 -6.74 -42.19 6.49
N LEU A 104 -6.24 -42.97 5.52
CA LEU A 104 -7.09 -43.54 4.47
C LEU A 104 -8.08 -44.61 4.96
N LYS A 105 -7.76 -45.33 6.04
CA LYS A 105 -8.62 -46.45 6.53
C LYS A 105 -9.88 -45.96 7.27
N SER A 106 -9.90 -44.72 7.74
CA SER A 106 -11.09 -44.10 8.35
C SER A 106 -12.16 -43.76 7.31
N PHE A 107 -11.76 -43.41 6.08
CA PHE A 107 -12.69 -43.06 4.99
C PHE A 107 -13.30 -44.29 4.28
N GLN A 108 -12.70 -45.48 4.40
CA GLN A 108 -13.18 -46.70 3.74
C GLN A 108 -14.22 -47.51 4.52
N ARG A 109 -14.65 -47.06 5.71
CA ARG A 109 -15.68 -47.77 6.52
C ARG A 109 -17.11 -47.30 6.31
N VAL A 110 -17.34 -46.23 5.54
CA VAL A 110 -18.70 -45.69 5.29
C VAL A 110 -19.37 -46.27 4.03
N SER A 111 -18.64 -46.94 3.14
CA SER A 111 -19.15 -47.42 1.85
C SER A 111 -19.66 -48.87 1.80
N LYS A 112 -19.81 -49.56 2.95
CA LYS A 112 -20.34 -50.94 3.02
C LYS A 112 -21.78 -51.03 3.55
N LYS A 113 -22.71 -50.40 2.82
CA LYS A 113 -24.15 -50.79 2.66
C LYS A 113 -24.85 -49.70 1.83
N GLY A 114 -25.50 -50.07 0.72
CA GLY A 114 -26.42 -49.17 0.01
C GLY A 114 -25.92 -48.59 -1.32
N LEU A 115 -26.33 -49.27 -2.39
CA LEU A 115 -26.49 -48.88 -3.80
C LEU A 115 -26.68 -47.36 -4.12
N VAL A 116 -26.08 -46.89 -5.24
CA VAL A 116 -26.70 -46.13 -6.38
C VAL A 116 -25.73 -45.12 -7.07
N ILE A 117 -25.26 -45.52 -8.25
CA ILE A 117 -25.11 -44.79 -9.54
C ILE A 117 -24.37 -43.43 -9.60
N GLY A 118 -23.21 -43.46 -10.27
CA GLY A 118 -22.98 -42.72 -11.54
C GLY A 118 -22.76 -41.20 -11.52
N GLY A 119 -21.50 -40.78 -11.66
CA GLY A 119 -21.16 -39.40 -12.06
C GLY A 119 -19.67 -39.03 -12.03
N GLY A 120 -18.90 -39.57 -11.07
CA GLY A 120 -17.55 -39.06 -10.77
C GLY A 120 -16.41 -39.39 -11.74
N VAL A 121 -16.53 -40.41 -12.59
CA VAL A 121 -15.37 -40.95 -13.35
C VAL A 121 -15.12 -40.23 -14.68
N CYS A 122 -16.18 -39.83 -15.41
CA CYS A 122 -16.03 -39.19 -16.72
C CYS A 122 -15.47 -37.77 -16.65
N VAL A 123 -15.70 -37.04 -15.54
CA VAL A 123 -15.22 -35.66 -15.36
C VAL A 123 -13.69 -35.63 -15.28
N ILE A 124 -13.07 -36.62 -14.62
CA ILE A 124 -11.60 -36.64 -14.44
C ILE A 124 -10.89 -36.86 -15.79
N ALA A 125 -11.39 -37.77 -16.64
CA ALA A 125 -10.80 -38.03 -17.95
C ALA A 125 -10.88 -36.84 -18.91
N TYR A 126 -11.97 -36.06 -18.87
CA TYR A 126 -12.18 -34.92 -19.77
C TYR A 126 -11.51 -33.62 -19.28
N VAL A 127 -11.42 -33.40 -17.97
CA VAL A 127 -10.88 -32.16 -17.38
C VAL A 127 -9.35 -32.21 -17.20
N TYR A 128 -8.76 -33.38 -16.95
CA TYR A 128 -7.31 -33.50 -16.68
C TYR A 128 -6.40 -33.06 -17.84
N PRO A 129 -6.69 -33.36 -19.13
CA PRO A 129 -5.91 -32.84 -20.26
C PRO A 129 -6.05 -31.32 -20.42
N LYS A 130 -7.21 -30.75 -20.05
CA LYS A 130 -7.50 -29.32 -20.17
C LYS A 130 -6.78 -28.50 -19.08
N LEU A 131 -6.76 -29.00 -17.84
CA LEU A 131 -5.97 -28.43 -16.73
C LEU A 131 -4.46 -28.44 -16.98
N LYS A 132 -3.94 -29.44 -17.70
CA LYS A 132 -2.49 -29.52 -18.01
C LYS A 132 -2.03 -28.43 -18.99
N ARG A 133 -2.95 -27.76 -19.71
CA ARG A 133 -2.63 -26.65 -20.62
C ARG A 133 -2.48 -25.28 -19.93
N GLN A 134 -2.88 -25.13 -18.67
CA GLN A 134 -2.79 -23.87 -17.91
C GLN A 134 -1.54 -23.74 -17.01
N ASN A 135 -0.62 -24.70 -17.03
CA ASN A 135 0.58 -24.71 -16.16
C ASN A 135 1.91 -24.68 -16.94
N GLN A 136 1.99 -23.90 -18.02
CA GLN A 136 3.30 -23.43 -18.52
C GLN A 136 3.72 -22.18 -17.76
N VAL A 137 4.32 -22.37 -16.58
CA VAL A 137 5.17 -21.33 -15.98
C VAL A 137 6.42 -21.24 -16.84
N ALA A 138 6.57 -20.15 -17.60
CA ALA A 138 7.71 -19.95 -18.47
C ALA A 138 9.01 -19.88 -17.64
N VAL A 139 9.93 -20.82 -17.89
CA VAL A 139 11.28 -20.77 -17.34
C VAL A 139 12.01 -19.64 -18.07
N VAL A 140 12.18 -18.50 -17.39
CA VAL A 140 12.90 -17.33 -17.91
C VAL A 140 14.33 -17.75 -18.24
N SER A 141 14.74 -17.60 -19.51
CA SER A 141 16.05 -18.05 -19.97
C SER A 141 17.14 -17.07 -19.54
N ALA A 142 18.38 -17.56 -19.37
CA ALA A 142 19.52 -16.73 -19.02
C ALA A 142 19.74 -15.58 -20.03
N ALA A 143 19.48 -15.81 -21.31
CA ALA A 143 19.56 -14.78 -22.36
C ALA A 143 18.56 -13.63 -22.13
N THR A 144 17.37 -13.92 -21.59
CA THR A 144 16.42 -12.85 -21.23
C THR A 144 16.87 -12.09 -19.98
N MET A 145 17.45 -12.76 -18.98
CA MET A 145 17.99 -12.08 -17.78
C MET A 145 19.14 -11.12 -18.10
N ASP A 146 19.95 -11.40 -19.13
CA ASP A 146 21.00 -10.49 -19.58
C ASP A 146 20.48 -9.35 -20.48
N ALA A 147 19.37 -9.56 -21.21
CA ALA A 147 18.64 -8.48 -21.87
C ALA A 147 18.02 -7.52 -20.85
N ASP A 148 17.37 -8.03 -19.80
CA ASP A 148 16.74 -7.22 -18.75
C ASP A 148 17.77 -6.31 -18.05
N LYS A 149 18.97 -6.84 -17.74
CA LYS A 149 20.09 -6.03 -17.23
C LYS A 149 20.51 -4.91 -18.18
N LYS A 150 20.50 -5.13 -19.50
CA LYS A 150 20.92 -4.13 -20.48
C LYS A 150 20.04 -2.87 -20.40
N TYR A 151 18.72 -3.04 -20.30
CA TYR A 151 17.77 -1.92 -20.19
C TYR A 151 17.78 -1.25 -18.81
N ALA A 152 18.00 -2.01 -17.73
CA ALA A 152 18.05 -1.48 -16.36
C ALA A 152 19.15 -0.40 -16.15
N TRP A 153 20.21 -0.41 -16.95
CA TRP A 153 21.33 0.55 -16.86
C TRP A 153 21.36 1.63 -17.94
N SER A 154 20.51 1.55 -18.97
CA SER A 154 20.41 2.58 -20.01
C SER A 154 20.17 3.98 -19.44
N PRO A 155 20.66 5.06 -20.07
CA PRO A 155 20.18 6.41 -19.76
C PRO A 155 18.68 6.50 -20.05
N LEU A 156 17.96 7.30 -19.26
CA LEU A 156 16.56 7.63 -19.56
C LEU A 156 16.53 8.70 -20.66
N PRO A 157 15.76 8.51 -21.75
CA PRO A 157 15.58 9.56 -22.75
C PRO A 157 14.90 10.79 -22.14
N THR A 158 15.21 11.98 -22.64
CA THR A 158 14.55 13.20 -22.16
C THR A 158 13.11 13.27 -22.65
N ARG A 159 12.26 14.10 -22.01
CA ARG A 159 10.90 14.34 -22.52
C ARG A 159 10.93 14.89 -23.96
N GLU A 160 11.91 15.73 -24.29
CA GLU A 160 12.08 16.30 -25.64
C GLU A 160 12.40 15.21 -26.68
N ASP A 161 13.26 14.24 -26.35
CA ASP A 161 13.52 13.07 -27.20
C ASP A 161 12.23 12.26 -27.42
N MET A 162 11.45 12.04 -26.35
CA MET A 162 10.17 11.32 -26.43
C MET A 162 9.16 12.07 -27.31
N LEU A 163 9.00 13.38 -27.16
CA LEU A 163 8.10 14.18 -28.01
C LEU A 163 8.51 14.12 -29.49
N LYS A 164 9.81 14.26 -29.77
CA LYS A 164 10.35 14.16 -31.13
C LYS A 164 10.06 12.78 -31.74
N SER A 165 10.21 11.71 -30.95
CA SER A 165 9.82 10.35 -31.35
C SER A 165 8.32 10.29 -31.70
N LEU A 166 7.47 10.76 -30.79
CA LEU A 166 6.00 10.72 -30.94
C LEU A 166 5.48 11.49 -32.15
N GLU A 167 6.15 12.59 -32.53
CA GLU A 167 5.80 13.41 -33.69
C GLU A 167 6.33 12.87 -35.03
N THR A 168 7.45 12.15 -35.03
CA THR A 168 8.14 11.74 -36.28
C THR A 168 7.95 10.27 -36.64
N GLU A 169 7.64 9.41 -35.67
CA GLU A 169 7.60 7.96 -35.87
C GLU A 169 6.17 7.41 -36.01
N GLU A 170 6.07 6.23 -36.63
CA GLU A 170 4.85 5.43 -36.65
C GLU A 170 4.97 4.28 -35.63
N TYR A 171 3.88 4.03 -34.90
CA TYR A 171 3.81 3.06 -33.80
C TYR A 171 2.91 1.86 -34.15
N ASP A 172 3.24 0.69 -33.60
CA ASP A 172 2.33 -0.45 -33.64
C ASP A 172 1.16 -0.26 -32.67
N VAL A 173 1.42 0.33 -31.50
CA VAL A 173 0.44 0.57 -30.43
C VAL A 173 0.61 1.97 -29.85
N LEU A 174 -0.48 2.74 -29.76
CA LEU A 174 -0.59 3.95 -28.94
C LEU A 174 -1.49 3.68 -27.73
N VAL A 175 -0.96 3.82 -26.53
CA VAL A 175 -1.69 3.70 -25.27
C VAL A 175 -2.10 5.09 -24.77
N ILE A 176 -3.39 5.30 -24.53
CA ILE A 176 -3.93 6.55 -23.99
C ILE A 176 -4.23 6.35 -22.50
N GLY A 177 -3.53 7.09 -21.65
CA GLY A 177 -3.58 6.99 -20.19
C GLY A 177 -2.28 6.43 -19.60
N GLY A 178 -1.72 7.13 -18.63
CA GLY A 178 -0.52 6.78 -17.86
C GLY A 178 -0.83 6.38 -16.41
N GLY A 179 -2.04 5.89 -16.17
CA GLY A 179 -2.41 5.14 -14.97
C GLY A 179 -1.96 3.69 -15.02
N ALA A 180 -2.24 2.94 -13.95
CA ALA A 180 -1.71 1.59 -13.72
C ALA A 180 -2.06 0.55 -14.79
N THR A 181 -3.22 0.70 -15.45
CA THR A 181 -3.57 -0.11 -16.63
C THR A 181 -2.69 0.27 -17.82
N GLY A 182 -2.60 1.56 -18.16
CA GLY A 182 -1.90 2.03 -19.36
C GLY A 182 -0.39 1.86 -19.29
N THR A 183 0.25 2.11 -18.14
CA THR A 183 1.68 1.83 -17.95
C THR A 183 1.99 0.34 -18.05
N GLY A 184 1.13 -0.52 -17.46
CA GLY A 184 1.25 -1.97 -17.55
C GLY A 184 1.09 -2.48 -18.98
N VAL A 185 0.11 -1.96 -19.71
CA VAL A 185 -0.12 -2.23 -21.14
C VAL A 185 1.12 -1.83 -21.97
N ALA A 186 1.63 -0.62 -21.76
CA ALA A 186 2.76 -0.10 -22.52
C ALA A 186 4.06 -0.87 -22.21
N LEU A 187 4.30 -1.24 -20.94
CA LEU A 187 5.44 -2.07 -20.55
C LEU A 187 5.39 -3.44 -21.20
N ASP A 188 4.23 -4.10 -21.15
CA ASP A 188 4.09 -5.43 -21.73
C ASP A 188 4.24 -5.39 -23.26
N ALA A 189 3.56 -4.48 -23.95
CA ALA A 189 3.68 -4.28 -25.40
C ALA A 189 5.15 -4.04 -25.84
N THR A 190 5.86 -3.15 -25.14
CA THR A 190 7.29 -2.88 -25.38
C THR A 190 8.14 -4.12 -25.10
N SER A 191 7.87 -4.86 -24.02
CA SER A 191 8.59 -6.11 -23.69
C SER A 191 8.38 -7.24 -24.70
N ARG A 192 7.25 -7.23 -25.40
CA ARG A 192 6.92 -8.11 -26.53
C ARG A 192 7.48 -7.61 -27.87
N GLY A 193 8.26 -6.53 -27.87
CA GLY A 193 8.95 -5.97 -29.04
C GLY A 193 8.09 -5.10 -29.95
N LEU A 194 6.89 -4.70 -29.51
CA LEU A 194 6.03 -3.79 -30.28
C LEU A 194 6.52 -2.35 -30.17
N LYS A 195 6.53 -1.60 -31.27
CA LYS A 195 6.86 -0.17 -31.24
C LYS A 195 5.71 0.58 -30.56
N THR A 196 5.94 1.00 -29.33
CA THR A 196 4.88 1.43 -28.40
C THR A 196 5.02 2.90 -28.03
N ALA A 197 3.92 3.64 -28.18
CA ALA A 197 3.74 4.99 -27.65
C ALA A 197 2.79 4.97 -26.44
N MET A 198 3.01 5.85 -25.45
CA MET A 198 2.07 6.09 -24.35
C MET A 198 1.95 7.58 -24.03
N VAL A 199 0.72 8.08 -23.96
CA VAL A 199 0.41 9.49 -23.66
C VAL A 199 -0.49 9.61 -22.44
N GLU A 200 -0.19 10.57 -21.55
CA GLU A 200 -0.96 10.89 -20.35
C GLU A 200 -1.28 12.38 -20.32
N LYS A 201 -2.56 12.75 -20.13
CA LYS A 201 -3.06 14.13 -20.12
C LYS A 201 -2.47 15.00 -19.00
N TYR A 202 -2.12 14.38 -17.88
CA TYR A 202 -1.56 15.00 -16.68
C TYR A 202 -0.19 14.36 -16.35
N ASP A 203 0.12 14.08 -15.09
CA ASP A 203 1.35 13.37 -14.69
C ASP A 203 1.09 11.86 -14.62
N PHE A 204 2.13 11.03 -14.71
CA PHE A 204 1.95 9.59 -14.51
C PHE A 204 1.36 9.32 -13.12
N SER A 205 0.39 8.41 -13.04
CA SER A 205 -0.39 8.09 -11.83
C SER A 205 -1.36 9.16 -11.32
N SER A 206 -1.52 10.32 -11.98
CA SER A 206 -2.31 11.44 -11.42
C SER A 206 -3.81 11.18 -11.26
N GLY A 207 -4.36 10.21 -11.99
CA GLY A 207 -5.75 9.75 -11.83
C GLY A 207 -5.92 8.83 -10.62
N THR A 208 -6.84 7.86 -10.74
CA THR A 208 -7.15 6.88 -9.66
C THR A 208 -5.92 6.11 -9.15
N SER A 209 -4.87 5.96 -9.98
CA SER A 209 -3.65 5.22 -9.65
C SER A 209 -2.70 5.87 -8.63
N SER A 210 -3.13 6.95 -7.96
CA SER A 210 -2.48 7.49 -6.74
C SER A 210 -3.44 7.66 -5.55
N ARG A 211 -4.73 7.31 -5.73
CA ARG A 211 -5.85 7.59 -4.83
C ARG A 211 -6.45 6.26 -4.34
N SER A 212 -5.63 5.48 -3.62
CA SER A 212 -5.78 4.02 -3.57
C SER A 212 -5.33 3.33 -2.26
N THR A 213 -5.43 1.97 -2.18
CA THR A 213 -5.18 1.17 -0.95
C THR A 213 -3.77 1.29 -0.46
N LYS A 214 -2.85 1.50 -1.40
CA LYS A 214 -1.46 1.17 -1.10
C LYS A 214 -1.39 -0.28 -0.54
N LEU A 215 -2.31 -1.19 -0.92
CA LEU A 215 -2.42 -2.61 -0.53
C LEU A 215 -2.70 -3.42 -1.77
N ILE A 216 -2.32 -4.69 -1.68
CA ILE A 216 -2.51 -5.68 -2.70
C ILE A 216 -3.28 -6.84 -2.04
N HIS A 217 -4.61 -6.72 -1.99
CA HIS A 217 -5.48 -7.76 -1.46
C HIS A 217 -5.55 -8.99 -2.37
N GLY A 218 -5.62 -10.18 -1.77
CA GLY A 218 -6.03 -11.41 -2.46
C GLY A 218 -7.54 -11.71 -2.37
N GLY A 219 -8.34 -10.83 -1.75
CA GLY A 219 -9.80 -10.88 -1.85
C GLY A 219 -10.54 -11.81 -0.88
N VAL A 220 -10.26 -11.77 0.42
CA VAL A 220 -10.91 -12.62 1.45
C VAL A 220 -12.45 -12.59 1.37
N ARG A 221 -13.06 -11.41 1.16
CA ARG A 221 -14.52 -11.24 1.04
C ARG A 221 -15.10 -11.85 -0.24
N TYR A 222 -14.34 -11.85 -1.33
CA TYR A 222 -14.72 -12.53 -2.58
C TYR A 222 -14.64 -14.05 -2.42
N LEU A 223 -13.65 -14.57 -1.68
CA LEU A 223 -13.58 -16.00 -1.35
C LEU A 223 -14.81 -16.43 -0.52
N GLN A 224 -15.27 -15.60 0.41
CA GLN A 224 -16.50 -15.85 1.16
C GLN A 224 -17.71 -15.97 0.22
N LYS A 225 -17.90 -15.02 -0.72
CA LYS A 225 -18.97 -15.09 -1.73
C LYS A 225 -18.83 -16.32 -2.64
N ALA A 226 -17.63 -16.62 -3.13
CA ALA A 226 -17.33 -17.78 -3.98
C ALA A 226 -17.71 -19.10 -3.31
N VAL A 227 -17.42 -19.26 -2.02
CA VAL A 227 -17.74 -20.48 -1.26
C VAL A 227 -19.24 -20.60 -0.98
N PHE A 228 -19.91 -19.52 -0.54
CA PHE A 228 -21.34 -19.58 -0.20
C PHE A 228 -22.27 -19.64 -1.43
N ASN A 229 -21.91 -18.97 -2.53
CA ASN A 229 -22.72 -18.90 -3.74
C ASN A 229 -22.27 -19.91 -4.82
N LEU A 230 -21.23 -20.72 -4.55
CA LEU A 230 -20.58 -21.63 -5.51
C LEU A 230 -20.11 -20.92 -6.81
N ASP A 231 -19.70 -19.66 -6.68
CA ASP A 231 -19.30 -18.80 -7.80
C ASP A 231 -17.84 -19.08 -8.22
N LEU A 232 -17.70 -19.73 -9.38
CA LEU A 232 -16.42 -20.12 -9.96
C LEU A 232 -15.61 -18.92 -10.50
N GLU A 233 -16.26 -17.85 -10.95
CA GLU A 233 -15.55 -16.67 -11.47
C GLU A 233 -14.97 -15.86 -10.31
N GLN A 234 -15.74 -15.69 -9.22
CA GLN A 234 -15.23 -15.11 -7.98
C GLN A 234 -14.07 -15.93 -7.40
N TYR A 235 -14.11 -17.27 -7.51
CA TYR A 235 -12.99 -18.11 -7.11
C TYR A 235 -11.74 -17.92 -7.98
N ARG A 236 -11.89 -17.79 -9.31
CA ARG A 236 -10.76 -17.49 -10.22
C ARG A 236 -10.12 -16.15 -9.88
N MET A 237 -10.93 -15.09 -9.75
CA MET A 237 -10.47 -13.76 -9.38
C MET A 237 -9.67 -13.75 -8.08
N VAL A 238 -10.07 -14.53 -7.06
CA VAL A 238 -9.29 -14.72 -5.82
C VAL A 238 -7.96 -15.43 -6.08
N LYS A 239 -7.95 -16.49 -6.90
CA LYS A 239 -6.72 -17.23 -7.26
C LYS A 239 -5.73 -16.36 -8.04
N GLU A 240 -6.24 -15.52 -8.94
CA GLU A 240 -5.49 -14.52 -9.69
C GLU A 240 -4.93 -13.48 -8.72
N ALA A 241 -5.77 -12.74 -7.99
CA ALA A 241 -5.34 -11.72 -7.03
C ALA A 241 -4.29 -12.20 -6.01
N LEU A 242 -4.43 -13.43 -5.49
CA LEU A 242 -3.44 -14.04 -4.60
C LEU A 242 -2.08 -14.29 -5.29
N THR A 243 -2.10 -14.66 -6.56
CA THR A 243 -0.92 -14.88 -7.40
C THR A 243 -0.27 -13.56 -7.77
N GLU A 244 -1.08 -12.54 -8.06
CA GLU A 244 -0.64 -11.17 -8.36
C GLU A 244 0.04 -10.49 -7.20
N ARG A 245 -0.53 -10.66 -6.02
CA ARG A 245 0.04 -10.17 -4.76
C ARG A 245 1.43 -10.73 -4.50
N ALA A 246 1.62 -12.04 -4.69
CA ALA A 246 2.94 -12.66 -4.55
C ALA A 246 3.94 -12.10 -5.58
N ASN A 247 3.50 -11.99 -6.83
CA ASN A 247 4.31 -11.42 -7.91
C ASN A 247 4.73 -9.97 -7.66
N LEU A 248 3.80 -9.09 -7.29
CA LEU A 248 4.09 -7.66 -7.09
C LEU A 248 5.14 -7.41 -6.00
N ILE A 249 5.10 -8.23 -4.94
CA ILE A 249 6.09 -8.22 -3.86
C ILE A 249 7.45 -8.77 -4.34
N GLU A 250 7.46 -9.78 -5.21
CA GLU A 250 8.68 -10.36 -5.78
C GLU A 250 9.40 -9.40 -6.74
N ILE A 251 8.66 -8.67 -7.58
CA ILE A 251 9.24 -7.79 -8.60
C ILE A 251 9.64 -6.41 -8.07
N ALA A 252 8.96 -5.92 -7.05
CA ALA A 252 9.22 -4.60 -6.51
C ALA A 252 9.27 -4.63 -4.97
N PRO A 253 10.17 -5.41 -4.35
CA PRO A 253 10.23 -5.60 -2.89
C PRO A 253 10.52 -4.32 -2.10
N HIS A 254 11.05 -3.28 -2.78
CA HIS A 254 11.27 -1.95 -2.24
C HIS A 254 10.00 -1.08 -2.27
N LEU A 255 9.05 -1.36 -3.18
CA LEU A 255 7.77 -0.66 -3.30
C LEU A 255 6.58 -1.49 -2.80
N ALA A 256 6.72 -2.81 -2.59
CA ALA A 256 5.66 -3.72 -2.16
C ALA A 256 6.18 -4.80 -1.20
N TYR A 257 5.47 -5.06 -0.10
CA TYR A 257 5.89 -6.00 0.93
C TYR A 257 4.72 -6.74 1.61
N PRO A 258 4.95 -7.91 2.23
CA PRO A 258 3.94 -8.61 3.03
C PRO A 258 3.55 -7.83 4.28
N PHE A 259 2.25 -7.60 4.45
CA PHE A 259 1.70 -6.74 5.48
C PHE A 259 0.63 -7.46 6.32
N PRO A 260 0.77 -7.51 7.67
CA PRO A 260 -0.23 -8.14 8.53
C PRO A 260 -1.43 -7.21 8.74
N ILE A 261 -2.63 -7.78 8.65
CA ILE A 261 -3.89 -7.10 8.90
C ILE A 261 -4.61 -7.85 10.02
N MET A 262 -4.96 -7.11 11.08
CA MET A 262 -5.63 -7.62 12.26
C MET A 262 -7.14 -7.38 12.21
N LEU A 263 -7.90 -8.46 12.40
CA LEU A 263 -9.35 -8.50 12.52
C LEU A 263 -9.72 -8.64 14.01
N PRO A 264 -10.18 -7.60 14.71
CA PRO A 264 -10.65 -7.68 16.10
C PRO A 264 -11.98 -8.44 16.17
N ILE A 265 -12.17 -9.22 17.25
CA ILE A 265 -13.35 -10.09 17.41
C ILE A 265 -14.04 -9.84 18.75
N TYR A 266 -15.34 -9.54 18.69
CA TYR A 266 -16.15 -9.10 19.83
C TYR A 266 -17.17 -10.15 20.32
N LYS A 267 -17.47 -11.19 19.53
CA LYS A 267 -18.35 -12.31 19.92
C LYS A 267 -17.57 -13.63 19.87
N TYR A 268 -17.67 -14.48 20.90
CA TYR A 268 -16.87 -15.72 20.97
C TYR A 268 -17.10 -16.68 19.79
N TRP A 269 -18.33 -16.77 19.28
CA TRP A 269 -18.66 -17.64 18.13
C TRP A 269 -18.00 -17.18 16.82
N GLN A 270 -17.65 -15.90 16.69
CA GLN A 270 -16.96 -15.38 15.51
C GLN A 270 -15.51 -15.88 15.43
N ILE A 271 -14.89 -16.28 16.55
CA ILE A 271 -13.50 -16.78 16.57
C ILE A 271 -13.35 -18.05 15.70
N PRO A 272 -14.07 -19.16 15.93
CA PRO A 272 -13.97 -20.34 15.06
C PRO A 272 -14.45 -20.07 13.63
N TYR A 273 -15.46 -19.21 13.44
CA TYR A 273 -15.97 -18.83 12.11
C TYR A 273 -14.91 -18.12 11.26
N PHE A 274 -14.36 -17.00 11.74
CA PHE A 274 -13.33 -16.26 11.01
C PHE A 274 -12.00 -17.03 10.94
N TRP A 275 -11.68 -17.88 11.93
CA TRP A 275 -10.53 -18.78 11.86
C TRP A 275 -10.66 -19.76 10.68
N ALA A 276 -11.83 -20.38 10.50
CA ALA A 276 -12.09 -21.26 9.37
C ALA A 276 -11.98 -20.50 8.03
N GLY A 277 -12.57 -19.30 7.93
CA GLY A 277 -12.48 -18.46 6.73
C GLY A 277 -11.06 -18.06 6.36
N ILE A 278 -10.27 -17.56 7.32
CA ILE A 278 -8.88 -17.16 7.08
C ILE A 278 -7.98 -18.38 6.82
N LYS A 279 -8.24 -19.55 7.44
CA LYS A 279 -7.52 -20.78 7.10
C LYS A 279 -7.89 -21.35 5.73
N MET A 280 -9.13 -21.17 5.28
CA MET A 280 -9.50 -21.43 3.89
C MET A 280 -8.72 -20.50 2.94
N TYR A 281 -8.57 -19.22 3.28
CA TYR A 281 -7.77 -18.28 2.49
C TYR A 281 -6.27 -18.67 2.43
N ASP A 282 -5.65 -19.03 3.56
CA ASP A 282 -4.29 -19.58 3.62
C ASP A 282 -4.13 -20.85 2.74
N PHE A 283 -5.15 -21.71 2.71
CA PHE A 283 -5.17 -22.94 1.92
C PHE A 283 -5.32 -22.66 0.42
N VAL A 284 -6.24 -21.77 0.03
CA VAL A 284 -6.48 -21.33 -1.36
C VAL A 284 -5.25 -20.59 -1.93
N ALA A 285 -4.55 -19.81 -1.10
CA ALA A 285 -3.27 -19.19 -1.46
C ALA A 285 -2.17 -20.25 -1.74
N GLY A 286 -2.12 -21.32 -0.94
CA GLY A 286 -1.21 -22.45 -1.17
C GLY A 286 0.25 -22.01 -1.17
N LYS A 287 0.92 -22.09 -2.33
CA LYS A 287 2.31 -21.61 -2.52
C LYS A 287 2.42 -20.08 -2.55
N GLN A 288 1.35 -19.35 -2.90
CA GLN A 288 1.30 -17.87 -2.95
C GLN A 288 0.91 -17.24 -1.59
N LYS A 289 1.04 -18.02 -0.51
CA LYS A 289 0.82 -17.55 0.86
C LYS A 289 2.08 -16.85 1.36
N LEU A 290 1.95 -15.57 1.69
CA LEU A 290 3.07 -14.75 2.16
C LEU A 290 3.60 -15.21 3.52
N LYS A 291 2.70 -15.27 4.52
CA LYS A 291 2.94 -15.79 5.88
C LYS A 291 1.65 -16.46 6.37
N SER A 292 1.75 -17.39 7.32
CA SER A 292 0.55 -18.04 7.90
C SER A 292 -0.22 -17.08 8.79
N SER A 293 -1.56 -17.10 8.68
CA SER A 293 -2.42 -16.46 9.66
C SER A 293 -2.29 -17.07 11.07
N TYR A 294 -2.61 -16.28 12.10
CA TYR A 294 -2.54 -16.68 13.51
C TYR A 294 -3.57 -15.93 14.38
N TYR A 295 -3.78 -16.41 15.61
CA TYR A 295 -4.67 -15.80 16.59
C TYR A 295 -3.89 -14.98 17.63
N LEU A 296 -4.45 -13.82 18.01
CA LEU A 296 -4.01 -13.00 19.12
C LEU A 296 -5.05 -13.04 20.25
N SER A 297 -4.60 -13.35 21.45
CA SER A 297 -5.41 -13.18 22.66
C SER A 297 -5.76 -11.70 22.87
N LYS A 298 -6.87 -11.41 23.56
CA LYS A 298 -7.28 -10.05 23.94
C LYS A 298 -6.11 -9.19 24.44
N LYS A 299 -5.29 -9.73 25.35
CA LYS A 299 -4.12 -9.02 25.90
C LYS A 299 -3.14 -8.60 24.79
N LYS A 300 -2.71 -9.53 23.93
CA LYS A 300 -1.75 -9.26 22.85
C LYS A 300 -2.33 -8.33 21.76
N ALA A 301 -3.63 -8.41 21.51
CA ALA A 301 -4.32 -7.48 20.61
C ALA A 301 -4.28 -6.04 21.16
N LEU A 302 -4.56 -5.86 22.45
CA LEU A 302 -4.48 -4.55 23.13
C LEU A 302 -3.04 -4.06 23.34
N GLU A 303 -2.06 -4.96 23.47
CA GLU A 303 -0.63 -4.60 23.49
C GLU A 303 -0.16 -4.03 22.13
N LYS A 304 -0.72 -4.50 21.00
CA LYS A 304 -0.42 -3.96 19.66
C LYS A 304 -1.30 -2.79 19.23
N PHE A 305 -2.56 -2.75 19.65
CA PHE A 305 -3.50 -1.66 19.40
C PHE A 305 -4.13 -1.19 20.72
N PRO A 306 -3.47 -0.31 21.50
CA PRO A 306 -3.98 0.17 22.78
C PRO A 306 -5.32 0.92 22.69
N MET A 307 -5.58 1.52 21.53
CA MET A 307 -6.80 2.27 21.20
C MET A 307 -8.04 1.39 20.96
N LEU A 308 -7.91 0.07 20.82
CA LEU A 308 -9.07 -0.81 20.62
C LEU A 308 -10.02 -0.82 21.82
N LYS A 309 -11.33 -0.75 21.57
CA LYS A 309 -12.36 -0.88 22.63
C LYS A 309 -12.21 -2.18 23.42
N LYS A 310 -12.04 -2.07 24.74
CA LYS A 310 -11.56 -3.15 25.62
C LYS A 310 -12.71 -3.99 26.17
N GLU A 311 -13.91 -3.45 26.21
CA GLU A 311 -15.04 -3.93 27.03
C GLU A 311 -15.59 -5.24 26.43
N ALA A 312 -15.81 -5.24 25.11
CA ALA A 312 -16.37 -6.37 24.39
C ALA A 312 -15.32 -7.28 23.72
N LEU A 313 -14.09 -6.82 23.46
CA LEU A 313 -13.06 -7.56 22.72
C LEU A 313 -12.75 -8.94 23.36
N LYS A 314 -12.76 -9.99 22.54
CA LYS A 314 -12.47 -11.39 22.94
C LYS A 314 -11.10 -11.86 22.46
N GLY A 315 -10.62 -11.30 21.36
CA GLY A 315 -9.33 -11.58 20.75
C GLY A 315 -9.25 -10.94 19.36
N ALA A 316 -8.25 -11.30 18.59
CA ALA A 316 -8.14 -10.90 17.19
C ALA A 316 -7.53 -12.01 16.33
N LEU A 317 -7.76 -11.96 15.02
CA LEU A 317 -7.09 -12.81 14.05
C LEU A 317 -6.19 -11.95 13.17
N VAL A 318 -5.00 -12.43 12.86
CA VAL A 318 -4.09 -11.75 11.92
C VAL A 318 -3.94 -12.62 10.68
N TYR A 319 -4.15 -12.00 9.52
CA TYR A 319 -3.83 -12.56 8.22
C TYR A 319 -2.85 -11.65 7.48
N TYR A 320 -2.33 -12.09 6.33
CA TYR A 320 -1.36 -11.33 5.55
C TYR A 320 -1.89 -11.05 4.14
N ASP A 321 -1.79 -9.79 3.73
CA ASP A 321 -1.90 -9.31 2.34
C ASP A 321 -0.61 -8.56 1.95
N GLY A 322 -0.57 -7.88 0.80
CA GLY A 322 0.53 -6.97 0.44
C GLY A 322 0.21 -5.52 0.79
N GLN A 323 1.23 -4.71 1.07
CA GLN A 323 1.19 -3.23 1.07
C GLN A 323 2.17 -2.73 -0.01
N HIS A 324 1.86 -1.64 -0.72
CA HIS A 324 2.72 -1.06 -1.77
C HIS A 324 2.58 0.47 -1.95
N ASP A 325 3.55 1.19 -2.51
CA ASP A 325 3.33 2.59 -2.97
C ASP A 325 2.78 2.62 -4.40
N ASP A 326 1.53 3.03 -4.55
CA ASP A 326 0.80 2.98 -5.83
C ASP A 326 1.40 3.86 -6.94
N ALA A 327 1.67 5.12 -6.65
CA ALA A 327 2.18 6.09 -7.62
C ALA A 327 3.63 5.79 -7.97
N ARG A 328 4.47 5.42 -6.98
CA ARG A 328 5.86 5.01 -7.25
C ARG A 328 5.92 3.71 -8.04
N MET A 329 5.05 2.73 -7.75
CA MET A 329 4.93 1.50 -8.53
C MET A 329 4.57 1.81 -9.98
N ASN A 330 3.55 2.65 -10.21
CA ASN A 330 3.12 3.03 -11.56
C ASN A 330 4.17 3.85 -12.33
N ILE A 331 4.87 4.77 -11.66
CA ILE A 331 6.01 5.52 -12.23
C ILE A 331 7.16 4.57 -12.59
N ALA A 332 7.49 3.61 -11.73
CA ALA A 332 8.55 2.63 -12.00
C ALA A 332 8.22 1.74 -13.21
N ILE A 333 6.94 1.42 -13.44
CA ILE A 333 6.47 0.73 -14.66
C ILE A 333 6.66 1.64 -15.89
N ALA A 334 6.20 2.89 -15.86
CA ALA A 334 6.36 3.84 -16.97
C ALA A 334 7.84 4.09 -17.33
N ILE A 335 8.70 4.24 -16.32
CA ILE A 335 10.16 4.37 -16.46
C ILE A 335 10.77 3.10 -17.07
N SER A 336 10.27 1.90 -16.70
CA SER A 336 10.72 0.64 -17.30
C SER A 336 10.37 0.58 -18.78
N THR A 337 9.16 1.01 -19.17
CA THR A 337 8.76 1.14 -20.58
C THR A 337 9.70 2.06 -21.36
N ALA A 338 10.02 3.24 -20.81
CA ALA A 338 10.96 4.19 -21.41
C ALA A 338 12.37 3.59 -21.61
N ARG A 339 12.89 2.89 -20.59
CA ARG A 339 14.18 2.19 -20.63
C ARG A 339 14.25 1.10 -21.70
N MET A 340 13.13 0.43 -21.96
CA MET A 340 13.01 -0.63 -22.97
C MET A 340 12.80 -0.10 -24.40
N GLY A 341 12.66 1.22 -24.58
CA GLY A 341 12.55 1.87 -25.88
C GLY A 341 11.13 2.28 -26.29
N GLY A 342 10.15 2.22 -25.38
CA GLY A 342 8.81 2.78 -25.63
C GLY A 342 8.80 4.30 -25.48
N SER A 343 8.11 5.00 -26.39
CA SER A 343 8.01 6.47 -26.37
C SER A 343 6.90 6.90 -25.43
N VAL A 344 7.25 7.36 -24.22
CA VAL A 344 6.27 7.71 -23.18
C VAL A 344 6.33 9.20 -22.83
N ALA A 345 5.18 9.87 -22.76
CA ALA A 345 5.10 11.30 -22.44
C ALA A 345 3.89 11.64 -21.55
N ASN A 346 4.18 12.34 -20.46
CA ASN A 346 3.18 13.00 -19.61
C ASN A 346 2.84 14.40 -20.15
N TYR A 347 1.71 14.95 -19.70
CA TYR A 347 1.08 16.19 -20.16
C TYR A 347 0.74 16.24 -21.67
N ILE A 348 0.47 15.09 -22.30
CA ILE A 348 0.00 14.97 -23.68
C ILE A 348 -1.48 14.57 -23.67
N GLU A 349 -2.36 15.51 -24.02
CA GLU A 349 -3.81 15.30 -24.10
C GLU A 349 -4.22 14.86 -25.50
N VAL A 350 -4.97 13.76 -25.61
CA VAL A 350 -5.62 13.35 -26.87
C VAL A 350 -6.85 14.22 -27.09
N LEU A 351 -6.89 14.92 -28.23
CA LEU A 351 -8.00 15.77 -28.63
C LEU A 351 -8.98 15.05 -29.56
N GLU A 352 -8.46 14.19 -30.44
CA GLU A 352 -9.21 13.57 -31.54
C GLU A 352 -8.55 12.26 -31.99
N LEU A 353 -9.36 11.28 -32.38
CA LEU A 353 -8.89 10.02 -32.97
C LEU A 353 -8.95 10.11 -34.49
N HIS A 354 -7.82 9.86 -35.16
CA HIS A 354 -7.77 9.79 -36.62
C HIS A 354 -8.27 8.44 -37.11
N LYS A 355 -9.01 8.47 -38.23
CA LYS A 355 -9.49 7.27 -38.91
C LYS A 355 -8.99 7.21 -40.35
N SER A 356 -8.76 6.01 -40.84
CA SER A 356 -8.46 5.71 -42.24
C SER A 356 -9.23 4.46 -42.67
N LYS A 357 -9.18 4.12 -43.96
CA LYS A 357 -9.68 2.83 -44.44
C LYS A 357 -8.56 1.81 -44.47
N ASP A 358 -8.84 0.59 -44.03
CA ASP A 358 -7.95 -0.56 -44.19
C ASP A 358 -7.97 -1.10 -45.64
N GLU A 359 -7.19 -2.16 -45.90
CA GLU A 359 -7.10 -2.83 -47.20
C GLU A 359 -8.45 -3.41 -47.68
N ASN A 360 -9.40 -3.63 -46.76
CA ASN A 360 -10.75 -4.12 -47.04
C ASN A 360 -11.78 -2.99 -47.15
N GLY A 361 -11.36 -1.73 -47.07
CA GLY A 361 -12.22 -0.55 -47.10
C GLY A 361 -12.96 -0.24 -45.79
N LYS A 362 -12.70 -1.00 -44.71
CA LYS A 362 -13.29 -0.79 -43.39
C LYS A 362 -12.63 0.40 -42.71
N GLU A 363 -13.44 1.24 -42.06
CA GLU A 363 -12.93 2.34 -41.25
C GLU A 363 -12.24 1.81 -39.98
N VAL A 364 -10.98 2.20 -39.79
CA VAL A 364 -10.12 1.81 -38.66
C VAL A 364 -9.43 3.05 -38.08
N VAL A 365 -9.14 3.03 -36.78
CA VAL A 365 -8.41 4.10 -36.11
C VAL A 365 -6.91 3.97 -36.43
N SER A 366 -6.26 5.05 -36.87
CA SER A 366 -4.89 5.05 -37.40
C SER A 366 -3.95 6.08 -36.76
N GLY A 367 -4.41 6.75 -35.71
CA GLY A 367 -3.61 7.72 -34.97
C GLY A 367 -4.48 8.63 -34.10
N ALA A 368 -3.85 9.65 -33.52
CA ALA A 368 -4.53 10.67 -32.73
C ALA A 368 -3.91 12.05 -32.93
N ARG A 369 -4.73 13.10 -32.88
CA ARG A 369 -4.26 14.47 -32.68
C ARG A 369 -4.12 14.73 -31.18
N VAL A 370 -2.97 15.22 -30.78
CA VAL A 370 -2.61 15.42 -29.39
C VAL A 370 -2.08 16.83 -29.13
N LYS A 371 -2.17 17.26 -27.88
CA LYS A 371 -1.68 18.57 -27.42
C LYS A 371 -0.74 18.42 -26.23
N ASP A 372 0.44 19.02 -26.33
CA ASP A 372 1.32 19.19 -25.18
C ASP A 372 0.81 20.32 -24.28
N ARG A 373 0.35 19.99 -23.07
CA ARG A 373 -0.17 20.94 -22.08
C ARG A 373 0.91 21.72 -21.33
N ILE A 374 2.19 21.51 -21.64
CA ILE A 374 3.32 22.32 -21.17
C ILE A 374 3.65 23.44 -22.16
N THR A 375 3.63 23.14 -23.47
CA THR A 375 4.04 24.06 -24.54
C THR A 375 2.90 24.60 -25.40
N ASP A 376 1.67 24.10 -25.17
CA ASP A 376 0.46 24.30 -25.97
C ASP A 376 0.56 23.84 -27.45
N LYS A 377 1.65 23.19 -27.86
CA LYS A 377 1.83 22.65 -29.22
C LYS A 377 0.88 21.47 -29.49
N GLU A 378 0.17 21.53 -30.61
CA GLU A 378 -0.54 20.37 -31.17
C GLU A 378 0.30 19.64 -32.23
N PHE A 379 0.18 18.31 -32.27
CA PHE A 379 0.82 17.44 -33.27
C PHE A 379 0.04 16.12 -33.41
N ASN A 380 0.43 15.30 -34.39
CA ASN A 380 -0.26 14.04 -34.70
C ASN A 380 0.65 12.84 -34.42
N ILE A 381 0.12 11.83 -33.74
CA ILE A 381 0.77 10.53 -33.54
C ILE A 381 0.13 9.52 -34.50
N LYS A 382 0.94 8.76 -35.23
CA LYS A 382 0.47 7.67 -36.11
C LYS A 382 0.59 6.32 -35.40
N ALA A 383 -0.48 5.53 -35.38
CA ALA A 383 -0.47 4.23 -34.73
C ALA A 383 -1.43 3.23 -35.38
N LYS A 384 -1.01 1.97 -35.53
CA LYS A 384 -1.82 0.89 -36.13
C LYS A 384 -2.92 0.38 -35.19
N CYS A 385 -2.70 0.49 -33.89
CA CYS A 385 -3.64 0.14 -32.82
C CYS A 385 -3.65 1.25 -31.78
N ILE A 386 -4.83 1.56 -31.24
CA ILE A 386 -4.99 2.49 -30.10
C ILE A 386 -5.68 1.76 -28.95
N ILE A 387 -5.03 1.77 -27.79
CA ILE A 387 -5.56 1.21 -26.54
C ILE A 387 -5.99 2.35 -25.63
N ASN A 388 -7.28 2.39 -25.31
CA ASN A 388 -7.84 3.32 -24.35
C ASN A 388 -7.71 2.74 -22.93
N ALA A 389 -6.80 3.30 -22.13
CA ALA A 389 -6.53 2.91 -20.75
C ALA A 389 -6.77 4.08 -19.76
N THR A 390 -7.74 4.95 -20.07
CA THR A 390 -7.98 6.22 -19.36
C THR A 390 -8.84 6.08 -18.09
N GLY A 391 -9.09 4.85 -17.61
CA GLY A 391 -9.80 4.59 -16.36
C GLY A 391 -11.22 5.17 -16.36
N PRO A 392 -11.61 6.06 -15.42
CA PRO A 392 -12.96 6.63 -15.41
C PRO A 392 -13.27 7.48 -16.66
N TYR A 393 -12.26 7.94 -17.40
CA TYR A 393 -12.44 8.69 -18.65
C TYR A 393 -12.63 7.80 -19.89
N THR A 394 -12.77 6.48 -19.71
CA THR A 394 -12.87 5.51 -20.82
C THR A 394 -13.91 5.94 -21.86
N ASP A 395 -15.09 6.37 -21.43
CA ASP A 395 -16.14 6.80 -22.36
C ASP A 395 -15.84 8.12 -23.08
N HIS A 396 -15.01 9.01 -22.54
CA HIS A 396 -14.62 10.24 -23.24
C HIS A 396 -13.81 9.92 -24.50
N ILE A 397 -12.89 8.95 -24.43
CA ILE A 397 -12.11 8.51 -25.59
C ILE A 397 -12.94 7.59 -26.50
N ARG A 398 -13.81 6.71 -25.97
CA ARG A 398 -14.69 5.87 -26.81
C ARG A 398 -15.62 6.70 -27.68
N LEU A 399 -16.23 7.75 -27.10
CA LEU A 399 -17.17 8.63 -27.81
C LEU A 399 -16.50 9.52 -28.87
N MET A 400 -15.17 9.67 -28.85
CA MET A 400 -14.42 10.25 -29.98
C MET A 400 -14.37 9.30 -31.19
N GLY A 401 -14.35 7.99 -30.95
CA GLY A 401 -14.35 6.97 -32.01
C GLY A 401 -15.73 6.75 -32.63
N ASN A 402 -16.77 6.67 -31.79
CA ASN A 402 -18.17 6.62 -32.21
C ASN A 402 -19.06 7.34 -31.20
N LYS A 403 -19.81 8.35 -31.63
CA LYS A 403 -20.68 9.15 -30.74
C LYS A 403 -21.95 8.43 -30.31
N ASP A 404 -22.37 7.41 -31.05
CA ASP A 404 -23.59 6.65 -30.80
C ASP A 404 -23.36 5.43 -29.88
N ASP A 405 -22.12 5.21 -29.43
CA ASP A 405 -21.77 4.15 -28.47
C ASP A 405 -22.43 4.39 -27.10
N GLN A 406 -22.99 3.33 -26.51
CA GLN A 406 -23.46 3.40 -25.13
C GLN A 406 -22.27 3.55 -24.15
N LYS A 407 -22.44 4.43 -23.15
CA LYS A 407 -21.53 4.55 -22.01
C LYS A 407 -21.45 3.23 -21.24
N ILE A 408 -20.25 2.82 -20.83
CA ILE A 408 -20.01 1.60 -20.05
C ILE A 408 -19.37 1.88 -18.69
N CYS A 409 -18.84 3.08 -18.48
CA CYS A 409 -18.20 3.44 -17.23
C CYS A 409 -19.24 3.98 -16.23
N GLN A 410 -19.40 3.28 -15.10
CA GLN A 410 -20.13 3.78 -13.94
C GLN A 410 -19.11 4.21 -12.87
N PRO A 411 -18.74 5.51 -12.80
CA PRO A 411 -17.78 5.98 -11.83
C PRO A 411 -18.36 6.01 -10.41
N SER A 412 -17.52 5.69 -9.43
CA SER A 412 -17.78 5.84 -8.01
C SER A 412 -16.57 6.50 -7.33
N GLN A 413 -16.85 7.36 -6.36
CA GLN A 413 -15.88 8.05 -5.53
C GLN A 413 -15.65 7.24 -4.24
N GLY A 414 -14.37 7.05 -3.89
CA GLY A 414 -13.94 6.51 -2.61
C GLY A 414 -12.98 7.48 -1.94
N VAL A 415 -13.33 7.91 -0.72
CA VAL A 415 -12.62 8.91 0.07
C VAL A 415 -11.77 8.27 1.14
N HIS A 416 -10.58 8.84 1.28
CA HIS A 416 -9.53 8.47 2.19
C HIS A 416 -9.08 9.76 2.88
N ILE A 417 -8.84 9.76 4.19
CA ILE A 417 -8.22 10.91 4.88
C ILE A 417 -6.84 10.51 5.43
N VAL A 418 -6.20 11.35 6.24
CA VAL A 418 -4.89 11.04 6.83
C VAL A 418 -4.89 11.38 8.31
N LEU A 419 -4.23 10.54 9.10
CA LEU A 419 -4.32 10.49 10.55
C LEU A 419 -2.94 10.43 11.19
N PRO A 420 -2.79 10.86 12.45
CA PRO A 420 -1.59 10.60 13.22
C PRO A 420 -1.21 9.11 13.25
N ASP A 421 0.09 8.84 13.36
CA ASP A 421 0.64 7.49 13.47
C ASP A 421 0.06 6.70 14.66
N TYR A 422 -0.10 7.32 15.83
CA TYR A 422 -0.54 6.66 17.06
C TYR A 422 -1.93 5.96 17.02
N TYR A 423 -2.69 6.12 15.92
CA TYR A 423 -3.91 5.35 15.66
C TYR A 423 -3.66 3.94 15.08
N SER A 424 -2.45 3.62 14.61
CA SER A 424 -2.05 2.26 14.24
C SER A 424 -0.55 1.98 14.51
N PRO A 425 -0.17 0.77 14.92
CA PRO A 425 1.25 0.42 15.06
C PRO A 425 1.92 0.40 13.68
N GLU A 426 3.18 0.85 13.60
CA GLU A 426 3.94 0.94 12.34
C GLU A 426 3.94 -0.34 11.49
N ASP A 427 3.85 -1.52 12.13
CA ASP A 427 4.03 -2.83 11.51
C ASP A 427 2.73 -3.57 11.13
N MET A 428 1.54 -3.04 11.45
CA MET A 428 0.30 -3.81 11.35
C MET A 428 -0.95 -2.95 11.14
N GLY A 429 -1.82 -3.39 10.23
CA GLY A 429 -3.11 -2.75 9.97
C GLY A 429 -4.24 -3.36 10.79
N LEU A 430 -5.38 -2.67 10.82
CA LEU A 430 -6.64 -3.15 11.38
C LEU A 430 -7.72 -3.20 10.30
N LEU A 431 -8.62 -4.18 10.43
CA LEU A 431 -9.77 -4.39 9.55
C LEU A 431 -11.06 -4.35 10.35
N ASP A 432 -11.93 -3.39 10.03
CA ASP A 432 -13.35 -3.43 10.37
C ASP A 432 -14.11 -4.17 9.25
N PRO A 433 -14.69 -5.34 9.53
CA PRO A 433 -15.38 -6.17 8.53
C PRO A 433 -16.88 -5.83 8.34
N ASP A 434 -17.47 -4.98 9.18
CA ASP A 434 -18.92 -4.91 9.39
C ASP A 434 -19.34 -3.49 9.83
N THR A 435 -19.21 -2.52 8.92
CA THR A 435 -19.64 -1.12 9.09
C THR A 435 -21.18 -1.00 9.10
N SER A 436 -21.73 0.16 9.47
CA SER A 436 -23.20 0.36 9.56
C SER A 436 -24.00 0.05 8.28
N ASP A 437 -23.34 0.06 7.12
CA ASP A 437 -23.89 -0.23 5.79
C ASP A 437 -23.37 -1.55 5.17
N GLY A 438 -22.61 -2.34 5.92
CA GLY A 438 -22.01 -3.60 5.45
C GLY A 438 -20.85 -3.42 4.46
N ARG A 439 -20.22 -2.24 4.39
CA ARG A 439 -18.89 -2.06 3.81
C ARG A 439 -17.80 -2.52 4.78
N VAL A 440 -16.56 -2.16 4.49
CA VAL A 440 -15.34 -2.66 5.14
C VAL A 440 -14.35 -1.50 5.22
N ILE A 441 -13.76 -1.29 6.39
CA ILE A 441 -12.87 -0.16 6.67
C ILE A 441 -11.50 -0.68 7.11
N PHE A 442 -10.44 -0.17 6.47
CA PHE A 442 -9.06 -0.59 6.73
C PHE A 442 -8.24 0.54 7.33
N PHE A 443 -7.70 0.32 8.54
CA PHE A 443 -6.70 1.16 9.21
C PHE A 443 -5.31 0.67 8.86
N LEU A 444 -4.51 1.51 8.24
CA LEU A 444 -3.28 1.07 7.62
C LEU A 444 -2.19 2.10 7.90
N PRO A 445 -1.16 1.77 8.71
CA PRO A 445 0.05 2.59 8.79
C PRO A 445 0.63 2.75 7.39
N TRP A 446 1.03 3.96 7.07
CA TRP A 446 1.53 4.34 5.76
C TRP A 446 2.45 5.55 5.93
N GLN A 447 3.75 5.43 5.66
CA GLN A 447 4.70 6.57 5.70
C GLN A 447 4.60 7.44 6.98
N LYS A 448 4.57 6.81 8.16
CA LYS A 448 4.40 7.45 9.49
C LYS A 448 3.08 8.22 9.69
N VAL A 449 2.00 7.85 8.99
CA VAL A 449 0.62 8.27 9.26
C VAL A 449 -0.31 7.05 9.23
N THR A 450 -1.50 7.14 9.82
CA THR A 450 -2.56 6.11 9.68
C THR A 450 -3.56 6.54 8.60
N LEU A 451 -4.16 5.56 7.90
CA LEU A 451 -5.20 5.77 6.88
C LEU A 451 -6.33 4.73 7.11
N ALA A 452 -7.59 5.13 7.36
CA ALA A 452 -8.64 4.29 7.97
C ALA A 452 -10.05 4.23 7.30
N GLY A 453 -10.29 3.56 6.16
CA GLY A 453 -11.58 3.63 5.40
C GLY A 453 -11.78 2.57 4.28
N THR A 454 -12.70 2.69 3.30
CA THR A 454 -13.08 3.83 2.42
C THR A 454 -14.59 3.98 2.18
N THR A 455 -15.01 5.08 1.52
CA THR A 455 -16.35 5.25 0.94
C THR A 455 -16.48 4.63 -0.46
N ASP A 456 -17.72 4.60 -0.95
CA ASP A 456 -18.16 4.15 -2.27
C ASP A 456 -19.46 4.91 -2.58
N VAL A 457 -19.37 5.99 -3.35
CA VAL A 457 -20.47 6.93 -3.66
C VAL A 457 -20.49 7.22 -5.16
N ALA A 458 -21.60 6.91 -5.83
CA ALA A 458 -21.76 7.20 -7.26
C ALA A 458 -21.56 8.70 -7.54
N CYS A 459 -20.76 9.02 -8.57
CA CYS A 459 -20.31 10.38 -8.86
C CYS A 459 -20.33 10.69 -10.37
N GLU A 460 -19.93 11.91 -10.74
CA GLU A 460 -19.59 12.27 -12.12
C GLU A 460 -18.07 12.33 -12.28
N VAL A 461 -17.55 12.04 -13.48
CA VAL A 461 -16.10 12.05 -13.73
C VAL A 461 -15.56 13.48 -13.73
N THR A 462 -14.61 13.77 -12.85
CA THR A 462 -13.99 15.10 -12.71
C THR A 462 -12.47 15.02 -12.58
N ASP A 463 -11.77 15.97 -13.21
CA ASP A 463 -10.31 16.13 -13.09
C ASP A 463 -9.87 16.48 -11.65
N LYS A 464 -10.80 17.00 -10.84
CA LYS A 464 -10.57 17.49 -9.47
C LYS A 464 -11.64 16.94 -8.51
N PRO A 465 -11.60 15.65 -8.16
CA PRO A 465 -12.47 15.10 -7.13
C PRO A 465 -12.01 15.60 -5.76
N SER A 466 -12.96 16.02 -4.93
CA SER A 466 -12.74 16.43 -3.54
C SER A 466 -13.65 15.60 -2.63
N PRO A 467 -13.20 15.25 -1.42
CA PRO A 467 -14.05 14.55 -0.46
C PRO A 467 -15.22 15.44 -0.06
N SER A 468 -16.40 14.85 0.08
CA SER A 468 -17.53 15.55 0.71
C SER A 468 -17.46 15.43 2.23
N GLU A 469 -17.96 16.45 2.95
CA GLU A 469 -18.03 16.43 4.42
C GLU A 469 -18.76 15.18 4.94
N ASN A 470 -19.82 14.76 4.23
CA ASN A 470 -20.57 13.54 4.57
C ASN A 470 -19.73 12.26 4.49
N GLU A 471 -18.76 12.17 3.56
CA GLU A 471 -17.87 11.02 3.45
C GLU A 471 -16.80 10.99 4.55
N ILE A 472 -16.28 12.16 4.92
CA ILE A 472 -15.37 12.36 6.06
C ILE A 472 -16.10 11.97 7.36
N GLN A 473 -17.28 12.53 7.61
CA GLN A 473 -18.07 12.23 8.80
C GLN A 473 -18.55 10.77 8.85
N PHE A 474 -18.89 10.16 7.70
CA PHE A 474 -19.20 8.73 7.63
C PHE A 474 -18.01 7.90 8.14
N ILE A 475 -16.83 8.08 7.56
CA ILE A 475 -15.70 7.22 7.93
C ILE A 475 -15.22 7.54 9.37
N LEU A 476 -15.21 8.80 9.84
CA LEU A 476 -15.00 9.19 11.25
C LEU A 476 -15.93 8.40 12.20
N SER A 477 -17.22 8.32 11.84
CA SER A 477 -18.24 7.65 12.66
C SER A 477 -18.06 6.13 12.73
N GLU A 478 -17.59 5.50 11.65
CA GLU A 478 -17.31 4.06 11.65
C GLU A 478 -16.04 3.73 12.45
N VAL A 479 -14.99 4.54 12.31
CA VAL A 479 -13.77 4.37 13.12
C VAL A 479 -14.06 4.51 14.62
N ARG A 480 -14.88 5.49 15.00
CA ARG A 480 -15.39 5.67 16.38
C ARG A 480 -16.03 4.40 16.92
N ASN A 481 -16.52 3.47 16.08
CA ASN A 481 -17.07 2.19 16.55
C ASN A 481 -16.00 1.22 17.09
N TYR A 482 -14.73 1.35 16.68
CA TYR A 482 -13.65 0.40 17.05
C TYR A 482 -12.52 1.01 17.90
N LEU A 483 -12.26 2.30 17.76
CA LEU A 483 -11.25 3.02 18.54
C LEU A 483 -11.87 3.73 19.76
N HIS A 484 -11.05 3.97 20.78
CA HIS A 484 -11.45 4.67 22.01
C HIS A 484 -11.33 6.21 21.88
N GLN A 485 -10.78 6.70 20.76
CA GLN A 485 -10.80 8.11 20.32
C GLN A 485 -10.97 8.17 18.79
N ASP A 486 -11.59 9.25 18.30
CA ASP A 486 -12.09 9.41 16.93
C ASP A 486 -11.01 9.79 15.90
N VAL A 487 -10.99 9.13 14.72
CA VAL A 487 -10.16 9.48 13.55
C VAL A 487 -10.62 8.66 12.29
N ASP A 488 -10.02 8.65 11.06
CA ASP A 488 -10.77 8.52 9.77
C ASP A 488 -10.03 8.03 8.42
N GLY A 489 -10.73 7.82 7.27
CA GLY A 489 -10.49 7.16 5.91
C GLY A 489 -9.10 6.78 5.31
N GLY A 490 -8.85 5.90 4.29
CA GLY A 490 -9.59 4.94 3.41
C GLY A 490 -8.74 4.38 2.23
N LYS A 491 -9.04 3.25 1.51
CA LYS A 491 -8.10 2.51 0.57
C LYS A 491 -8.74 1.44 -0.52
N TRP A 492 -8.10 0.98 -1.68
CA TRP A 492 -8.44 0.19 -3.00
C TRP A 492 -7.84 -1.31 -3.33
N THR A 493 -7.23 -1.76 -4.52
CA THR A 493 -6.21 -2.91 -4.77
C THR A 493 -5.66 -3.32 -6.21
N THR A 494 -6.45 -3.52 -7.29
CA THR A 494 -6.29 -4.68 -8.27
C THR A 494 -5.48 -4.55 -9.59
N TYR A 495 -4.50 -3.65 -9.74
CA TYR A 495 -4.10 -3.18 -11.09
C TYR A 495 -3.41 -4.14 -12.11
N ARG A 496 -2.46 -5.02 -11.75
CA ARG A 496 -1.59 -5.69 -12.77
C ARG A 496 -2.38 -6.67 -13.65
N HIS A 497 -3.29 -7.43 -13.06
CA HIS A 497 -4.13 -8.40 -13.78
C HIS A 497 -4.96 -7.72 -14.88
N MET A 498 -5.58 -6.58 -14.56
CA MET A 498 -6.34 -5.79 -15.53
C MET A 498 -5.47 -5.36 -16.73
N ALA A 499 -4.18 -5.07 -16.52
CA ALA A 499 -3.28 -4.73 -17.62
C ALA A 499 -2.96 -5.94 -18.52
N GLU A 500 -2.74 -7.13 -17.96
CA GLU A 500 -2.50 -8.37 -18.72
C GLU A 500 -3.73 -8.75 -19.57
N GLU A 501 -4.93 -8.75 -18.97
CA GLU A 501 -6.19 -9.00 -19.69
C GLU A 501 -6.43 -7.96 -20.81
N THR A 502 -6.09 -6.69 -20.56
CA THR A 502 -6.25 -5.61 -21.56
C THR A 502 -5.32 -5.82 -22.75
N VAL A 503 -4.04 -6.19 -22.53
CA VAL A 503 -3.08 -6.43 -23.62
C VAL A 503 -3.46 -7.68 -24.42
N ASP A 504 -3.77 -8.78 -23.74
CA ASP A 504 -4.14 -10.02 -24.42
C ASP A 504 -5.42 -9.83 -25.25
N LYS A 505 -6.38 -9.00 -24.78
CA LYS A 505 -7.56 -8.64 -25.59
C LYS A 505 -7.24 -7.70 -26.74
N ALA A 506 -6.30 -6.77 -26.60
CA ALA A 506 -5.87 -5.90 -27.70
C ALA A 506 -5.15 -6.69 -28.81
N ILE A 507 -4.34 -7.69 -28.47
CA ILE A 507 -3.66 -8.58 -29.41
C ILE A 507 -4.69 -9.37 -30.25
N ASP A 508 -5.69 -9.94 -29.59
CA ASP A 508 -6.81 -10.68 -30.20
C ASP A 508 -7.63 -9.80 -31.17
N VAL A 509 -8.05 -8.61 -30.72
CA VAL A 509 -8.91 -7.71 -31.51
C VAL A 509 -8.17 -7.06 -32.70
N CYS A 510 -6.89 -6.74 -32.54
CA CYS A 510 -6.11 -6.02 -33.56
C CYS A 510 -5.14 -6.90 -34.36
N ASN A 511 -5.17 -8.23 -34.18
CA ASN A 511 -4.32 -9.20 -34.89
C ASN A 511 -2.81 -8.87 -34.81
N LEU A 512 -2.36 -8.44 -33.62
CA LEU A 512 -1.00 -7.95 -33.41
C LEU A 512 0.02 -9.12 -33.33
N LYS A 513 1.14 -8.99 -34.05
CA LYS A 513 2.22 -9.99 -34.02
C LYS A 513 3.19 -9.71 -32.87
N THR A 514 3.09 -10.47 -31.78
CA THR A 514 3.99 -10.35 -30.62
C THR A 514 5.16 -11.32 -30.67
N THR A 515 6.33 -10.93 -30.16
CA THR A 515 7.50 -11.83 -30.06
C THR A 515 7.51 -12.71 -28.80
N SER A 516 6.68 -12.42 -27.80
CA SER A 516 6.49 -13.22 -26.58
C SER A 516 5.11 -13.04 -25.94
N GLY A 517 4.78 -13.87 -24.94
CA GLY A 517 3.62 -13.68 -24.06
C GLY A 517 3.89 -12.67 -22.93
N CYS A 518 2.93 -12.46 -22.02
CA CYS A 518 3.07 -11.47 -20.94
C CYS A 518 4.30 -11.75 -20.06
N ARG A 519 5.09 -10.71 -19.77
CA ARG A 519 6.32 -10.81 -18.97
C ARG A 519 6.32 -9.98 -17.70
N THR A 520 5.29 -9.16 -17.47
CA THR A 520 5.17 -8.29 -16.28
C THR A 520 5.05 -9.06 -14.96
N LYS A 521 4.89 -10.39 -15.03
CA LYS A 521 5.01 -11.33 -13.92
C LYS A 521 6.45 -11.85 -13.80
N GLY A 522 7.14 -11.45 -12.73
CA GLY A 522 8.56 -11.74 -12.46
C GLY A 522 9.54 -10.64 -12.91
N LEU A 523 9.08 -9.64 -13.67
CA LEU A 523 9.90 -8.53 -14.16
C LEU A 523 10.17 -7.48 -13.07
N MET A 524 11.39 -7.48 -12.50
CA MET A 524 11.80 -6.50 -11.49
C MET A 524 11.69 -5.05 -11.97
N LEU A 525 11.15 -4.16 -11.12
CA LEU A 525 10.99 -2.74 -11.45
C LEU A 525 12.25 -1.91 -11.16
N ASP A 526 12.29 -0.69 -11.72
CA ASP A 526 13.42 0.21 -11.49
C ASP A 526 13.57 0.54 -9.99
N GLY A 527 14.79 0.46 -9.47
CA GLY A 527 15.09 0.53 -8.03
C GLY A 527 15.24 -0.83 -7.33
N ALA A 528 14.63 -1.91 -7.83
CA ALA A 528 14.64 -3.22 -7.16
C ALA A 528 15.98 -3.97 -7.24
N HIS A 529 16.70 -3.81 -8.36
CA HIS A 529 17.72 -4.75 -8.81
C HIS A 529 18.96 -4.86 -7.89
N GLY A 530 19.36 -3.76 -7.28
CA GLY A 530 20.45 -3.69 -6.30
C GLY A 530 20.01 -3.43 -4.85
N TRP A 531 18.71 -3.51 -4.54
CA TRP A 531 18.20 -3.19 -3.20
C TRP A 531 18.58 -4.25 -2.16
N SER A 532 18.82 -3.79 -0.93
CA SER A 532 18.91 -4.66 0.25
C SER A 532 18.48 -3.89 1.52
N PRO A 533 18.01 -4.58 2.57
CA PRO A 533 17.66 -3.94 3.84
C PRO A 533 18.81 -3.16 4.50
N THR A 534 20.06 -3.45 4.12
CA THR A 534 21.28 -2.80 4.63
C THR A 534 21.81 -1.69 3.71
N LEU A 535 21.15 -1.39 2.58
CA LEU A 535 21.62 -0.41 1.60
C LEU A 535 21.84 0.99 2.21
N PHE A 536 21.00 1.38 3.18
CA PHE A 536 21.14 2.66 3.89
C PHE A 536 22.49 2.81 4.62
N ILE A 537 23.13 1.72 5.05
CA ILE A 537 24.44 1.77 5.73
C ILE A 537 25.50 2.37 4.81
N ARG A 538 25.49 1.98 3.52
CA ARG A 538 26.37 2.57 2.50
C ARG A 538 26.04 4.02 2.20
N LEU A 539 24.76 4.40 2.18
CA LEU A 539 24.37 5.81 2.00
C LEU A 539 24.88 6.69 3.15
N VAL A 540 24.88 6.20 4.40
CA VAL A 540 25.50 6.88 5.54
C VAL A 540 27.02 6.95 5.40
N GLN A 541 27.68 5.84 5.06
CA GLN A 541 29.14 5.73 4.98
C GLN A 541 29.77 6.49 3.80
N ASP A 542 29.22 6.31 2.59
CA ASP A 542 29.80 6.79 1.34
C ASP A 542 29.50 8.27 1.08
N PHE A 543 28.40 8.81 1.65
CA PHE A 543 27.92 10.18 1.40
C PHE A 543 27.79 11.05 2.66
N GLY A 544 28.02 10.49 3.85
CA GLY A 544 27.87 11.23 5.12
C GLY A 544 26.44 11.71 5.39
N LEU A 545 25.45 10.97 4.88
CA LEU A 545 24.02 11.25 5.10
C LEU A 545 23.58 10.85 6.51
N GLU A 546 22.59 11.55 7.03
CA GLU A 546 21.93 11.17 8.28
C GLU A 546 21.21 9.82 8.15
N ASN A 547 21.18 9.04 9.24
CA ASN A 547 20.62 7.68 9.25
C ASN A 547 19.13 7.63 8.82
N GLU A 548 18.32 8.58 9.27
CA GLU A 548 16.91 8.67 8.86
C GLU A 548 16.76 8.94 7.36
N VAL A 549 17.48 9.95 6.86
CA VAL A 549 17.52 10.31 5.43
C VAL A 549 18.01 9.14 4.59
N ALA A 550 19.08 8.47 5.00
CA ALA A 550 19.63 7.31 4.31
C ALA A 550 18.64 6.14 4.23
N LYS A 551 17.88 5.89 5.30
CA LYS A 551 16.80 4.89 5.32
C LYS A 551 15.67 5.27 4.36
N HIS A 552 15.19 6.51 4.44
CA HIS A 552 14.17 7.07 3.54
C HIS A 552 14.55 6.91 2.07
N LEU A 553 15.77 7.32 1.69
CA LEU A 553 16.23 7.18 0.31
C LEU A 553 16.31 5.71 -0.12
N ALA A 554 16.82 4.82 0.75
CA ALA A 554 16.93 3.39 0.46
C ALA A 554 15.58 2.67 0.33
N SER A 555 14.54 3.09 1.07
CA SER A 555 13.17 2.57 0.89
C SER A 555 12.47 3.16 -0.33
N THR A 556 12.68 4.45 -0.61
CA THR A 556 11.93 5.18 -1.65
C THR A 556 12.48 4.98 -3.06
N TYR A 557 13.81 4.94 -3.21
CA TYR A 557 14.49 4.88 -4.52
C TYR A 557 15.23 3.55 -4.77
N GLY A 558 15.25 2.65 -3.78
CA GLY A 558 15.94 1.38 -3.90
C GLY A 558 17.44 1.54 -4.21
N ASP A 559 17.93 0.84 -5.24
CA ASP A 559 19.29 0.98 -5.76
C ASP A 559 19.60 2.35 -6.41
N LYS A 560 18.57 3.15 -6.73
CA LYS A 560 18.72 4.50 -7.27
C LYS A 560 18.96 5.54 -6.19
N ALA A 561 18.85 5.19 -4.91
CA ALA A 561 19.19 6.07 -3.79
C ALA A 561 20.62 6.64 -3.89
N PHE A 562 21.57 5.87 -4.43
CA PHE A 562 22.93 6.33 -4.72
C PHE A 562 23.00 7.44 -5.78
N LYS A 563 22.06 7.47 -6.75
CA LYS A 563 21.97 8.56 -7.73
C LYS A 563 21.39 9.83 -7.10
N VAL A 564 20.41 9.69 -6.20
CA VAL A 564 19.89 10.81 -5.40
C VAL A 564 20.98 11.38 -4.48
N ALA A 565 21.69 10.52 -3.75
CA ALA A 565 22.76 10.94 -2.84
C ALA A 565 23.91 11.67 -3.56
N LYS A 566 24.23 11.32 -4.81
CA LYS A 566 25.20 12.05 -5.66
C LYS A 566 24.76 13.47 -6.05
N LEU A 567 23.47 13.78 -5.96
CA LEU A 567 22.91 15.12 -6.21
C LEU A 567 22.78 15.94 -4.91
N ALA A 568 23.12 15.35 -3.76
CA ALA A 568 23.04 16.03 -2.47
C ALA A 568 24.17 17.06 -2.31
N THR A 569 23.78 18.28 -1.97
CA THR A 569 24.69 19.37 -1.66
C THR A 569 25.23 19.23 -0.24
N LEU A 570 26.46 19.69 -0.02
CA LEU A 570 27.07 19.75 1.31
C LEU A 570 26.26 20.67 2.23
N THR A 571 26.08 20.26 3.48
CA THR A 571 25.29 21.00 4.47
C THR A 571 26.07 22.16 5.10
N GLY A 572 27.41 22.10 5.06
CA GLY A 572 28.30 22.96 5.85
C GLY A 572 28.43 22.56 7.32
N LYS A 573 27.71 21.52 7.78
CA LYS A 573 27.79 20.99 9.15
C LYS A 573 28.85 19.89 9.24
N ARG A 574 29.39 19.67 10.44
CA ARG A 574 30.27 18.50 10.72
C ARG A 574 29.53 17.17 10.55
N TRP A 575 28.23 17.16 10.85
CA TRP A 575 27.32 16.05 10.60
C TRP A 575 25.86 16.58 10.52
N PRO A 576 24.99 16.03 9.65
CA PRO A 576 25.34 15.23 8.47
C PRO A 576 26.17 16.06 7.48
N VAL A 577 27.07 15.42 6.73
CA VAL A 577 28.04 16.11 5.85
C VAL A 577 27.37 16.60 4.57
N SER A 578 26.47 15.78 4.02
CA SER A 578 25.69 16.07 2.80
C SER A 578 24.20 15.88 3.07
N GLY A 579 23.37 16.41 2.18
CA GLY A 579 21.91 16.28 2.22
C GLY A 579 21.23 17.41 2.98
N LYS A 580 21.05 18.56 2.31
CA LYS A 580 20.13 19.59 2.78
C LYS A 580 18.68 19.10 2.67
N ARG A 581 17.96 19.11 3.79
CA ARG A 581 16.52 18.80 3.87
C ARG A 581 15.69 19.94 3.25
N LEU A 582 14.52 19.61 2.71
CA LEU A 582 13.50 20.56 2.23
C LEU A 582 12.73 21.23 3.37
N HIS A 583 12.60 20.53 4.49
CA HIS A 583 11.98 20.97 5.74
C HIS A 583 12.71 20.29 6.90
N GLU A 584 12.96 20.97 8.01
CA GLU A 584 13.86 20.41 9.05
C GLU A 584 13.31 19.12 9.66
N GLU A 585 12.01 19.05 9.92
CA GLU A 585 11.34 17.89 10.54
C GLU A 585 11.25 16.63 9.65
N PHE A 586 11.42 16.76 8.33
CA PHE A 586 11.18 15.64 7.39
C PHE A 586 12.46 15.20 6.68
N PRO A 587 12.62 13.89 6.38
CA PRO A 587 13.85 13.37 5.78
C PRO A 587 14.04 13.67 4.28
N TYR A 588 13.15 14.49 3.68
CA TYR A 588 13.14 14.79 2.25
C TYR A 588 14.25 15.79 1.87
N LEU A 589 15.04 15.51 0.84
CA LEU A 589 16.19 16.32 0.43
C LEU A 589 15.91 17.23 -0.78
N GLU A 590 16.64 18.35 -0.88
CA GLU A 590 16.74 19.15 -2.11
C GLU A 590 17.16 18.30 -3.33
N ALA A 591 17.99 17.29 -3.08
CA ALA A 591 18.47 16.32 -4.07
C ALA A 591 17.34 15.49 -4.69
N GLU A 592 16.27 15.21 -3.94
CA GLU A 592 15.11 14.47 -4.42
C GLU A 592 14.31 15.29 -5.43
N VAL A 593 14.28 16.62 -5.30
CA VAL A 593 13.65 17.52 -6.30
C VAL A 593 14.41 17.43 -7.63
N ARG A 594 15.73 17.56 -7.58
CA ARG A 594 16.59 17.44 -8.77
C ARG A 594 16.49 16.05 -9.41
N TYR A 595 16.46 14.99 -8.59
CA TYR A 595 16.26 13.64 -9.11
C TYR A 595 14.86 13.46 -9.71
N ALA A 596 13.81 13.97 -9.06
CA ALA A 596 12.43 13.89 -9.53
C ALA A 596 12.19 14.60 -10.87
N VAL A 597 12.90 15.70 -11.17
CA VAL A 597 12.86 16.32 -12.51
C VAL A 597 13.41 15.36 -13.58
N ARG A 598 14.44 14.56 -13.24
CA ARG A 598 14.94 13.46 -14.10
C ARG A 598 13.98 12.25 -14.13
N GLU A 599 13.06 12.14 -13.18
CA GLU A 599 11.88 11.25 -13.17
C GLU A 599 10.61 11.95 -13.75
N TYR A 600 10.81 12.90 -14.67
CA TYR A 600 9.77 13.60 -15.43
C TYR A 600 8.80 14.49 -14.63
N ALA A 601 9.16 14.92 -13.41
CA ALA A 601 8.40 15.96 -12.69
C ALA A 601 8.49 17.30 -13.44
N CYS A 602 7.33 17.88 -13.76
CA CYS A 602 7.18 19.12 -14.53
C CYS A 602 6.34 20.20 -13.81
N ARG A 603 5.83 19.92 -12.60
CA ARG A 603 5.08 20.82 -11.73
C ARG A 603 5.44 20.62 -10.26
N ALA A 604 5.28 21.65 -9.42
CA ALA A 604 5.64 21.56 -7.99
C ALA A 604 4.82 20.50 -7.23
N VAL A 605 3.57 20.27 -7.65
CA VAL A 605 2.69 19.22 -7.10
C VAL A 605 3.22 17.80 -7.39
N ASP A 606 3.97 17.61 -8.47
CA ASP A 606 4.58 16.31 -8.80
C ASP A 606 5.57 15.88 -7.72
N ILE A 607 6.29 16.86 -7.16
CA ILE A 607 7.20 16.68 -6.04
C ILE A 607 6.40 16.40 -4.76
N LEU A 608 5.60 17.38 -4.33
CA LEU A 608 4.90 17.41 -3.04
C LEU A 608 3.93 16.24 -2.83
N ALA A 609 3.15 15.87 -3.85
CA ALA A 609 2.05 14.90 -3.72
C ALA A 609 2.43 13.48 -4.19
N ARG A 610 3.39 13.36 -5.11
CA ARG A 610 3.72 12.09 -5.79
C ARG A 610 5.13 11.59 -5.53
N ARG A 611 6.15 12.46 -5.49
CA ARG A 611 7.55 12.01 -5.33
C ARG A 611 8.00 11.94 -3.87
N THR A 612 7.72 12.96 -3.06
CA THR A 612 8.05 12.98 -1.62
C THR A 612 6.86 12.63 -0.73
N ARG A 613 5.62 12.81 -1.21
CA ARG A 613 4.37 12.67 -0.45
C ARG A 613 4.21 13.64 0.75
N LEU A 614 5.11 14.64 0.89
CA LEU A 614 5.09 15.61 1.99
C LEU A 614 3.72 16.26 2.21
N ALA A 615 2.98 16.58 1.13
CA ALA A 615 1.63 17.15 1.21
C ALA A 615 0.58 16.25 1.88
N PHE A 616 0.78 14.93 1.87
CA PHE A 616 -0.06 13.98 2.62
C PHE A 616 0.41 13.80 4.06
N CYS A 617 1.71 13.96 4.34
CA CYS A 617 2.27 13.80 5.68
C CYS A 617 1.98 15.02 6.58
N ASN A 618 2.18 16.23 6.06
CA ASN A 618 1.91 17.50 6.75
C ASN A 618 1.76 18.61 5.70
N VAL A 619 0.54 19.17 5.60
CA VAL A 619 0.19 20.18 4.60
C VAL A 619 0.87 21.54 4.85
N HIS A 620 1.18 21.88 6.10
CA HIS A 620 1.89 23.12 6.45
C HIS A 620 3.38 23.02 6.09
N ALA A 621 4.04 21.91 6.46
CA ALA A 621 5.41 21.65 6.06
C ALA A 621 5.57 21.56 4.52
N ALA A 622 4.51 21.13 3.81
CA ALA A 622 4.45 21.18 2.36
C ALA A 622 4.32 22.60 1.79
N GLU A 623 3.59 23.51 2.46
CA GLU A 623 3.55 24.93 2.10
C GLU A 623 4.89 25.62 2.37
N GLU A 624 5.53 25.34 3.50
CA GLU A 624 6.85 25.91 3.86
C GLU A 624 7.97 25.44 2.91
N ALA A 625 7.96 24.17 2.48
CA ALA A 625 8.91 23.65 1.51
C ALA A 625 8.67 24.14 0.06
N LEU A 626 7.45 24.57 -0.28
CA LEU A 626 7.03 24.89 -1.65
C LEU A 626 7.90 25.96 -2.36
N PRO A 627 8.28 27.09 -1.74
CA PRO A 627 9.14 28.09 -2.38
C PRO A 627 10.50 27.51 -2.80
N ARG A 628 11.13 26.71 -1.93
CA ARG A 628 12.44 26.09 -2.21
C ARG A 628 12.34 25.02 -3.29
N ILE A 629 11.23 24.27 -3.33
CA ILE A 629 10.95 23.31 -4.42
C ILE A 629 10.81 24.05 -5.76
N ILE A 630 10.05 25.15 -5.82
CA ILE A 630 9.88 25.92 -7.06
C ILE A 630 11.20 26.55 -7.52
N GLU A 631 12.04 27.02 -6.61
CA GLU A 631 13.38 27.54 -6.92
C GLU A 631 14.25 26.45 -7.58
N ILE A 632 14.34 25.25 -6.99
CA ILE A 632 15.13 24.14 -7.55
C ILE A 632 14.56 23.66 -8.90
N MET A 633 13.23 23.55 -9.03
CA MET A 633 12.61 23.20 -10.31
C MET A 633 12.82 24.28 -11.37
N THR A 634 12.89 25.55 -10.99
CA THR A 634 13.22 26.66 -11.90
C THR A 634 14.61 26.54 -12.47
N GLU A 635 15.60 26.15 -11.67
CA GLU A 635 16.97 25.92 -12.15
C GLU A 635 17.03 24.76 -13.15
N GLU A 636 16.44 23.60 -12.81
CA GLU A 636 16.51 22.39 -13.65
C GLU A 636 15.65 22.51 -14.93
N LEU A 637 14.49 23.17 -14.87
CA LEU A 637 13.53 23.30 -15.98
C LEU A 637 13.53 24.70 -16.65
N LYS A 638 14.42 25.61 -16.23
CA LYS A 638 14.62 26.97 -16.79
C LYS A 638 13.33 27.80 -16.86
N TRP A 639 12.51 27.77 -15.81
CA TRP A 639 11.21 28.46 -15.78
C TRP A 639 11.32 29.99 -15.76
N SER A 640 10.47 30.65 -16.55
CA SER A 640 10.27 32.10 -16.45
C SER A 640 9.61 32.50 -15.11
N LYS A 641 9.79 33.76 -14.69
CA LYS A 641 9.13 34.30 -13.47
C LYS A 641 7.60 34.16 -13.51
N SER A 642 6.99 34.28 -14.70
CA SER A 642 5.56 34.07 -14.87
C SER A 642 5.16 32.61 -14.61
N ARG A 643 5.94 31.64 -15.11
CA ARG A 643 5.72 30.21 -14.82
C ARG A 643 5.91 29.87 -13.35
N GLN A 644 6.90 30.47 -12.69
CA GLN A 644 7.12 30.32 -11.24
C GLN A 644 5.88 30.73 -10.42
N GLN A 645 5.32 31.91 -10.69
CA GLN A 645 4.11 32.37 -9.99
C GLN A 645 2.90 31.48 -10.29
N ALA A 646 2.73 31.06 -11.55
CA ALA A 646 1.63 30.16 -11.93
C ALA A 646 1.72 28.80 -11.21
N GLU A 647 2.92 28.24 -11.05
CA GLU A 647 3.14 27.00 -10.29
C GLU A 647 2.95 27.19 -8.77
N MET A 648 3.35 28.35 -8.22
CA MET A 648 3.10 28.71 -6.81
C MET A 648 1.60 28.73 -6.51
N GLU A 649 0.81 29.47 -7.29
CA GLU A 649 -0.65 29.56 -7.07
C GLU A 649 -1.34 28.20 -7.30
N HIS A 650 -0.92 27.46 -8.33
CA HIS A 650 -1.47 26.14 -8.60
C HIS A 650 -1.19 25.14 -7.46
N ALA A 651 0.03 25.13 -6.93
CA ALA A 651 0.40 24.27 -5.81
C ALA A 651 -0.31 24.67 -4.51
N LYS A 652 -0.41 25.97 -4.20
CA LYS A 652 -1.21 26.45 -3.05
C LYS A 652 -2.68 26.09 -3.19
N GLN A 653 -3.29 26.23 -4.37
CA GLN A 653 -4.66 25.81 -4.61
C GLN A 653 -4.86 24.30 -4.40
N PHE A 654 -3.88 23.47 -4.79
CA PHE A 654 -3.88 22.03 -4.53
C PHE A 654 -3.81 21.73 -3.02
N LEU A 655 -2.88 22.35 -2.27
CA LEU A 655 -2.75 22.16 -0.82
C LEU A 655 -4.04 22.54 -0.07
N ARG A 656 -4.69 23.63 -0.48
CA ARG A 656 -5.97 24.09 0.07
C ARG A 656 -7.14 23.14 -0.19
N ARG A 657 -7.33 22.76 -1.46
CA ARG A 657 -8.54 22.04 -1.91
C ARG A 657 -8.48 20.53 -1.79
N GLU A 658 -7.29 19.94 -1.94
CA GLU A 658 -7.12 18.48 -1.94
C GLU A 658 -6.44 17.98 -0.66
N MET A 659 -5.61 18.80 0.01
CA MET A 659 -4.81 18.38 1.18
C MET A 659 -5.21 19.06 2.51
N GLY A 660 -6.25 19.91 2.51
CA GLY A 660 -6.86 20.45 3.73
C GLY A 660 -6.16 21.63 4.41
N LEU A 661 -5.30 22.39 3.71
CA LEU A 661 -4.55 23.52 4.30
C LEU A 661 -5.45 24.57 5.01
N ASP A 662 -6.64 24.83 4.46
CA ASP A 662 -7.58 25.85 4.99
C ASP A 662 -8.62 25.27 5.99
N LEU A 663 -8.48 24.02 6.46
CA LEU A 663 -9.44 23.40 7.41
C LEU A 663 -9.60 24.23 8.70
N GLY A 664 -8.54 24.92 9.15
CA GLY A 664 -8.57 25.84 10.30
C GLY A 664 -9.25 27.19 10.04
N ALA A 665 -9.55 27.56 8.78
CA ALA A 665 -10.31 28.76 8.46
C ALA A 665 -11.83 28.49 8.45
N GLY A 666 -12.24 27.26 8.13
CA GLY A 666 -13.64 26.81 8.08
C GLY A 666 -14.31 26.62 9.45
N THR A 667 -13.54 26.50 10.53
CA THR A 667 -14.06 26.41 11.91
C THR A 667 -14.88 27.63 12.32
N SER A 668 -14.75 28.77 11.63
CA SER A 668 -15.57 29.97 11.86
C SER A 668 -17.07 29.78 11.57
N SER A 669 -17.50 28.67 10.96
CA SER A 669 -18.91 28.44 10.60
C SER A 669 -19.48 27.10 11.06
N VAL A 670 -19.33 26.74 12.33
CA VAL A 670 -20.38 25.95 13.00
C VAL A 670 -21.65 26.81 12.99
N PRO A 671 -22.79 26.38 12.43
CA PRO A 671 -24.01 27.18 12.45
C PRO A 671 -24.51 27.33 13.90
N ILE A 672 -24.25 28.49 14.49
CA ILE A 672 -24.60 28.84 15.86
C ILE A 672 -26.13 29.01 15.96
N ASN A 673 -26.85 27.90 16.19
CA ASN A 673 -28.31 27.87 16.23
C ASN A 673 -28.84 28.28 17.63
N PHE A 674 -28.56 29.53 17.98
CA PHE A 674 -29.00 30.17 19.23
C PHE A 674 -30.03 31.26 18.96
N THR A 675 -30.99 31.41 19.87
CA THR A 675 -31.83 32.61 19.95
C THR A 675 -30.99 33.81 20.41
N LYS A 676 -31.47 35.04 20.16
CA LYS A 676 -30.78 36.25 20.62
C LYS A 676 -30.55 36.26 22.13
N ASP A 677 -31.48 35.70 22.91
CA ASP A 677 -31.39 35.63 24.37
C ASP A 677 -30.34 34.61 24.83
N GLU A 678 -30.22 33.47 24.15
CA GLU A 678 -29.16 32.48 24.39
C GLU A 678 -27.76 33.05 24.07
N ILE A 679 -27.61 33.77 22.95
CA ILE A 679 -26.35 34.46 22.61
C ILE A 679 -25.98 35.45 23.72
N ASN A 680 -26.93 36.30 24.14
CA ASN A 680 -26.70 37.27 25.22
C ASN A 680 -26.32 36.58 26.55
N MET A 681 -26.96 35.45 26.88
CA MET A 681 -26.62 34.64 28.06
C MET A 681 -25.19 34.09 27.99
N TYR A 682 -24.78 33.51 26.86
CA TYR A 682 -23.43 32.95 26.70
C TYR A 682 -22.35 34.03 26.62
N VAL A 683 -22.61 35.17 25.97
CA VAL A 683 -21.70 36.34 25.97
C VAL A 683 -21.52 36.91 27.38
N LYS A 684 -22.59 37.01 28.18
CA LYS A 684 -22.50 37.43 29.59
C LYS A 684 -21.67 36.44 30.42
N ARG A 685 -21.74 35.14 30.10
CA ARG A 685 -21.02 34.06 30.79
C ARG A 685 -19.54 34.01 30.40
N PHE A 686 -19.21 34.20 29.13
CA PHE A 686 -17.84 34.42 28.67
C PHE A 686 -17.18 35.59 29.42
N LYS A 687 -17.87 36.75 29.50
CA LYS A 687 -17.41 37.92 30.28
C LYS A 687 -17.29 37.68 31.79
N SER A 688 -17.90 36.63 32.34
CA SER A 688 -17.71 36.25 33.75
C SER A 688 -16.47 35.38 33.98
N LEU A 689 -15.90 34.82 32.92
CA LEU A 689 -14.67 34.02 32.90
C LEU A 689 -13.47 34.84 32.39
N ASP A 690 -13.67 35.75 31.45
CA ASP A 690 -12.67 36.72 30.95
C ASP A 690 -12.36 37.79 32.01
N TYR A 691 -11.50 37.44 32.94
CA TYR A 691 -11.02 38.35 33.97
C TYR A 691 -10.09 39.39 33.34
N GLU A 692 -10.36 40.67 33.63
CA GLU A 692 -9.77 41.88 33.01
C GLU A 692 -10.38 42.30 31.63
N ASN A 693 -11.42 41.63 31.12
CA ASN A 693 -12.10 41.95 29.82
C ASN A 693 -11.13 42.00 28.62
N LYS A 694 -10.27 41.00 28.48
CA LYS A 694 -9.23 40.92 27.45
C LYS A 694 -9.77 40.48 26.09
N GLY A 695 -10.97 39.90 26.05
CA GLY A 695 -11.59 39.30 24.87
C GLY A 695 -11.30 37.80 24.72
N PHE A 696 -10.57 37.18 25.65
CA PHE A 696 -10.15 35.78 25.63
C PHE A 696 -9.93 35.23 27.05
N ILE A 697 -10.17 33.93 27.24
CA ILE A 697 -10.01 33.23 28.51
C ILE A 697 -8.68 32.46 28.50
N THR A 698 -7.87 32.59 29.56
CA THR A 698 -6.60 31.87 29.72
C THR A 698 -6.64 30.86 30.86
N VAL A 699 -5.65 29.97 30.94
CA VAL A 699 -5.46 29.03 32.07
C VAL A 699 -5.43 29.75 33.43
N ASN A 700 -4.87 30.97 33.48
CA ASN A 700 -4.84 31.78 34.70
C ASN A 700 -6.25 32.25 35.13
N ASP A 701 -7.12 32.53 34.16
CA ASP A 701 -8.50 32.96 34.41
C ASP A 701 -9.36 31.80 34.87
N LEU A 702 -9.18 30.62 34.27
CA LEU A 702 -9.77 29.36 34.74
C LEU A 702 -9.32 29.04 36.16
N ARG A 703 -8.02 29.15 36.48
CA ARG A 703 -7.50 28.96 37.84
C ARG A 703 -8.16 29.91 38.84
N ARG A 704 -8.35 31.18 38.47
CA ARG A 704 -9.06 32.18 39.30
C ARG A 704 -10.54 31.83 39.48
N TYR A 705 -11.23 31.39 38.42
CA TYR A 705 -12.63 30.99 38.45
C TYR A 705 -12.87 29.75 39.32
N PHE A 706 -12.14 28.65 39.11
CA PHE A 706 -12.30 27.43 39.90
C PHE A 706 -12.00 27.67 41.39
N LYS A 707 -10.98 28.47 41.69
CA LYS A 707 -10.67 28.92 43.07
C LYS A 707 -11.82 29.76 43.68
N LYS A 708 -12.54 30.56 42.89
CA LYS A 708 -13.68 31.37 43.34
C LYS A 708 -14.92 30.52 43.67
N ILE A 709 -15.17 29.45 42.91
CA ILE A 709 -16.31 28.54 43.15
C ILE A 709 -16.00 27.40 44.13
N GLY A 710 -14.76 27.34 44.66
CA GLY A 710 -14.35 26.39 45.71
C GLY A 710 -13.98 24.99 45.21
N GLU A 711 -14.01 24.72 43.90
CA GLU A 711 -13.56 23.43 43.34
C GLU A 711 -12.02 23.41 43.22
N ARG A 712 -11.40 22.31 43.67
CA ARG A 712 -9.95 22.06 43.52
C ARG A 712 -9.68 21.33 42.20
N VAL A 713 -9.03 22.02 41.28
CA VAL A 713 -8.60 21.50 39.97
C VAL A 713 -7.07 21.58 39.89
N THR A 714 -6.40 20.55 39.36
CA THR A 714 -4.93 20.55 39.21
C THR A 714 -4.48 21.33 37.98
N GLU A 715 -3.20 21.71 37.93
CA GLU A 715 -2.65 22.44 36.76
C GLU A 715 -2.81 21.66 35.45
N ASP A 716 -2.50 20.37 35.44
CA ASP A 716 -2.68 19.52 34.25
C ASP A 716 -4.14 19.50 33.79
N GLN A 717 -5.08 19.41 34.74
CA GLN A 717 -6.52 19.46 34.44
C GLN A 717 -6.97 20.82 33.91
N LEU A 718 -6.37 21.93 34.35
CA LEU A 718 -6.68 23.26 33.80
C LEU A 718 -6.18 23.44 32.36
N HIS A 719 -5.04 22.82 32.02
CA HIS A 719 -4.54 22.78 30.64
C HIS A 719 -5.38 21.84 29.77
N ASP A 720 -5.75 20.65 30.26
CA ASP A 720 -6.69 19.75 29.57
C ASP A 720 -8.04 20.45 29.27
N ILE A 721 -8.57 21.19 30.25
CA ILE A 721 -9.83 21.95 30.14
C ILE A 721 -9.73 23.06 29.09
N LEU A 722 -8.57 23.72 28.97
CA LEU A 722 -8.38 24.77 27.98
C LEU A 722 -8.16 24.17 26.57
N ASN A 723 -7.31 23.14 26.47
CA ASN A 723 -7.05 22.39 25.23
C ASN A 723 -8.30 21.68 24.66
N GLU A 724 -9.34 21.44 25.48
CA GLU A 724 -10.64 20.92 25.02
C GLU A 724 -11.44 21.96 24.21
N VAL A 725 -11.11 23.26 24.30
CA VAL A 725 -11.91 24.38 23.76
C VAL A 725 -11.10 25.29 22.83
N ASP A 726 -9.80 25.43 23.05
CA ASP A 726 -8.85 26.13 22.17
C ASP A 726 -8.66 25.32 20.87
N LEU A 727 -9.39 25.69 19.82
CA LEU A 727 -9.39 24.99 18.53
C LEU A 727 -8.19 25.37 17.67
N ASN A 728 -7.62 26.56 17.90
CA ASN A 728 -6.52 27.10 17.11
C ASN A 728 -5.12 26.89 17.77
N LYS A 729 -5.09 26.39 19.01
CA LYS A 729 -3.92 26.08 19.84
C LYS A 729 -3.06 27.29 20.23
N ASN A 730 -3.65 28.47 20.42
CA ASN A 730 -2.93 29.67 20.87
C ASN A 730 -2.78 29.79 22.40
N ALA A 731 -3.23 28.79 23.17
CA ALA A 731 -3.32 28.74 24.63
C ALA A 731 -4.29 29.77 25.25
N GLN A 732 -5.32 30.16 24.49
CA GLN A 732 -6.41 31.05 24.89
C GLN A 732 -7.72 30.54 24.28
N VAL A 733 -8.86 30.99 24.79
CA VAL A 733 -10.18 30.67 24.24
C VAL A 733 -10.93 31.96 23.94
N ASP A 734 -11.25 32.20 22.68
CA ASP A 734 -12.01 33.38 22.26
C ASP A 734 -13.54 33.19 22.37
N ILE A 735 -14.30 34.26 22.13
CA ILE A 735 -15.77 34.23 22.22
C ILE A 735 -16.42 33.34 21.15
N GLY A 736 -15.81 33.20 19.98
CA GLY A 736 -16.26 32.31 18.91
C GLY A 736 -16.10 30.85 19.32
N GLU A 737 -14.91 30.45 19.76
CA GLU A 737 -14.62 29.10 20.27
C GLU A 737 -15.51 28.73 21.46
N PHE A 738 -15.71 29.66 22.39
CA PHE A 738 -16.62 29.48 23.51
C PHE A 738 -18.07 29.26 23.05
N LEU A 739 -18.58 30.07 22.10
CA LEU A 739 -19.94 29.91 21.57
C LEU A 739 -20.12 28.60 20.78
N GLN A 740 -19.08 28.15 20.07
CA GLN A 740 -19.09 26.87 19.36
C GLN A 740 -19.20 25.69 20.33
N LEU A 741 -18.44 25.69 21.43
CA LEU A 741 -18.60 24.70 22.48
C LEU A 741 -20.03 24.72 23.04
N MET A 742 -20.58 25.89 23.38
CA MET A 742 -21.95 25.99 23.88
C MET A 742 -22.98 25.45 22.87
N SER A 743 -22.71 25.56 21.56
CA SER A 743 -23.57 25.04 20.50
C SER A 743 -23.49 23.51 20.39
N ALA A 744 -22.28 22.97 20.52
CA ALA A 744 -22.02 21.53 20.56
C ALA A 744 -22.63 20.85 21.80
N LEU A 745 -22.73 21.57 22.93
CA LEU A 745 -23.47 21.13 24.13
C LEU A 745 -24.98 21.15 23.90
N LYS A 746 -25.53 22.25 23.37
CA LYS A 746 -26.98 22.41 23.13
C LYS A 746 -27.52 21.36 22.14
N SER A 747 -26.73 21.01 21.13
CA SER A 747 -27.07 19.97 20.14
C SER A 747 -26.91 18.54 20.66
N GLY A 748 -26.38 18.33 21.88
CA GLY A 748 -26.12 17.01 22.45
C GLY A 748 -24.88 16.30 21.89
N ASN A 749 -24.19 16.91 20.92
CA ASN A 749 -22.96 16.38 20.33
C ASN A 749 -21.81 16.28 21.34
N VAL A 750 -21.81 17.12 22.37
CA VAL A 750 -20.89 17.04 23.52
C VAL A 750 -21.68 16.77 24.79
N SER A 751 -21.52 15.57 25.36
CA SER A 751 -22.17 15.15 26.62
C SER A 751 -21.22 15.10 27.82
N ASN A 752 -19.91 15.24 27.58
CA ASN A 752 -18.87 14.94 28.59
C ASN A 752 -17.80 16.00 28.81
N SER A 753 -17.84 17.17 28.16
CA SER A 753 -16.86 18.22 28.42
C SER A 753 -16.85 18.63 29.89
N ARG A 754 -15.64 18.69 30.48
CA ARG A 754 -15.45 19.02 31.89
C ARG A 754 -15.59 20.52 32.10
N PHE A 755 -15.04 21.31 31.18
CA PHE A 755 -15.23 22.75 31.14
C PHE A 755 -16.73 23.11 31.09
N ALA A 756 -17.45 22.51 30.14
CA ALA A 756 -18.89 22.69 29.99
C ALA A 756 -19.68 22.43 31.28
N LYS A 757 -19.45 21.29 31.93
CA LYS A 757 -20.16 20.88 33.15
C LYS A 757 -19.86 21.81 34.33
N ALA A 758 -18.62 22.25 34.50
CA ALA A 758 -18.25 23.23 35.53
C ALA A 758 -18.93 24.58 35.29
N VAL A 759 -18.85 25.07 34.04
CA VAL A 759 -19.39 26.37 33.65
C VAL A 759 -20.94 26.35 33.64
N LEU A 760 -21.59 25.20 33.47
CA LEU A 760 -23.06 25.02 33.57
C LEU A 760 -23.57 24.90 35.00
N LYS A 761 -22.84 24.24 35.92
CA LYS A 761 -23.24 24.08 37.32
C LYS A 761 -23.55 25.39 38.03
N SER A 762 -22.91 26.50 37.65
CA SER A 762 -23.07 27.78 38.36
C SER A 762 -24.46 28.40 38.23
N SER A 763 -25.33 27.95 37.31
CA SER A 763 -26.69 28.50 37.17
C SER A 763 -27.69 27.99 38.20
N GLU A 764 -27.36 26.96 38.99
CA GLU A 764 -28.24 26.49 40.08
C GLU A 764 -28.02 27.26 41.39
N LEU A 765 -26.90 27.96 41.54
CA LEU A 765 -26.52 28.67 42.77
C LEU A 765 -27.18 30.04 42.97
N ASP A 766 -27.78 30.63 41.92
CA ASP A 766 -28.46 31.93 41.99
C ASP A 766 -29.96 31.83 42.37
N ARG A 767 -30.50 30.63 42.62
CA ARG A 767 -31.88 30.46 43.10
C ARG A 767 -31.97 30.53 44.62
N ILE A 768 -32.20 31.74 45.13
CA ILE A 768 -32.60 31.99 46.51
C ILE A 768 -33.92 31.20 46.78
N PRO A 769 -33.97 30.33 47.80
CA PRO A 769 -35.18 29.56 48.09
C PRO A 769 -36.25 30.45 48.74
N VAL A 770 -37.42 30.53 48.12
CA VAL A 770 -38.60 31.16 48.71
C VAL A 770 -39.49 30.07 49.31
N GLU A 771 -39.28 29.75 50.58
CA GLU A 771 -40.33 29.15 51.39
C GLU A 771 -41.38 30.22 51.74
N ARG A 772 -42.62 30.05 51.25
CA ARG A 772 -43.91 30.18 51.97
C ARG A 772 -45.07 30.59 51.05
N SER A 773 -46.24 30.01 51.34
CA SER A 773 -47.58 30.37 50.84
C SER A 773 -47.80 30.18 49.31
N GLY A 774 -48.85 29.50 48.83
CA GLY A 774 -50.02 28.90 49.49
C GLY A 774 -51.31 29.34 48.81
N GLY A 775 -52.21 28.39 48.50
CA GLY A 775 -53.56 28.66 47.95
C GLY A 775 -53.73 28.36 46.45
N GLY A 776 -54.96 28.00 46.06
CA GLY A 776 -55.38 27.80 44.66
C GLY A 776 -55.48 29.12 43.87
N VAL A 777 -55.93 29.10 42.61
CA VAL A 777 -56.87 28.17 41.94
C VAL A 777 -56.33 27.73 40.58
#